data_AF-A0A3A9KJL5-F1
#
_entry.id   AF-A0A3A9KJL5-F1
#
_cell.length_a   1.000
_cell.length_b   1.000
_cell.length_c   1.000
_cell.angle_alpha   90.00
_cell.angle_beta   90.00
_cell.angle_gamma   90.00
#
_symmetry.space_group_name_H-M   'P 1'
#
loop_
_entity.id
_entity.type
_entity.pdbx_description
1 polymer ?
#
loop_
_entity_poly.entity_id
_entity_poly.type
_entity_poly.pdbx_seq_one_letter_code
_entity_poly.pdbx_strand_id
1 'polypeptide(L)'
;MTLLSYQSHSDIDTNYWRELGIAIDSISDITKPEAMLDKQVEAILNRLNIEQLKEIATLYEVEFKTDTLKDTLLKRFNILDKNIKKEILILQGFLNRKKRAVDEIYSVKIGDNDVSFFNSLARVKQLFAKSPIFLIEIYTYFLWSEKGSGNIYTLNASIPYHKLVKLKTEYKTTFPDRLYKLSNKNNRYKIHSSYSVDKTELILHLYKLVNDVPRPDFDQAIRNKEISSILLRINIEQQLVEIKGANKGDEANIISYLEDTFIIKVSEIESKVFRGYDVNAIRNAFLTGENVNETKVSDLLVTKMAFRDSLIKRSPKVTLELDNESIWTSIIDAKNKGIVSLRSIKDIEHLTGQVQNKKRIIRSVILSNGNLLFTFDDSRMETQIKEDFKNEFFNLFGLPLFQEISNYEFPAGKADKIDYLMGLSSPGNLSTDEKSLYEKLIIDGLINEHLKLILTCKECGDVDELEDINYDNNSFLCGCGSTNCFQRKITNVEVDINRIILFTKKKFAEILESHGYLASKKPSTIHIDESKYKFIIYRNDETNETIQLFITSDHIRPSFIKRLSTMMIPTLIITVGMVDETVQSLRDKGVFPINFGEIYLSDMQRLEGLYADTIETVKLQLKSSIAKAADNAFESLKRTLGNPSNNDTSYTDKVFEDDVFAILKDLIPNGEKWGKEKSGKAYPEGIFAISTKNKRHEDLRRVFSYDCKYTKKDDGYDLKKEEQRKAIDYVEKLNDSDYILNYSDKNELTAHIFISNRFRNVQKEGMKTYFNEKLGDDYNTRPIFLDIESLLYLHELYRQNIEHIYANRNLFYEKLVMLMTRENIDKSEVNKLFSRALDKDLEENQLLDTKKVTNSLEGDI
;
A
#
# COMPACT_ATOMS: atom_id res chain seq x y z
N MET A 1 -9.48 -32.25 -18.51
CA MET A 1 -10.29 -33.34 -17.93
C MET A 1 -10.72 -32.96 -16.50
N THR A 2 -11.49 -33.81 -15.82
CA THR A 2 -11.89 -33.64 -14.40
C THR A 2 -11.31 -34.81 -13.62
N LEU A 3 -10.81 -34.63 -12.39
CA LEU A 3 -10.32 -35.75 -11.58
C LEU A 3 -11.39 -36.81 -11.32
N LEU A 4 -12.68 -36.44 -11.41
CA LEU A 4 -13.82 -37.35 -11.32
C LEU A 4 -13.89 -38.44 -12.40
N SER A 5 -13.05 -38.43 -13.44
CA SER A 5 -13.03 -39.51 -14.46
C SER A 5 -12.14 -40.69 -14.07
N TYR A 6 -11.30 -40.57 -13.05
CA TYR A 6 -10.38 -41.64 -12.63
C TYR A 6 -11.05 -42.48 -11.53
N GLN A 7 -11.56 -43.66 -11.89
CA GLN A 7 -12.24 -44.56 -10.94
C GLN A 7 -11.41 -45.80 -10.59
N SER A 8 -10.50 -46.21 -11.48
CA SER A 8 -9.69 -47.41 -11.37
C SER A 8 -8.22 -47.13 -11.66
N HIS A 9 -7.31 -48.02 -11.25
CA HIS A 9 -5.88 -47.88 -11.52
C HIS A 9 -5.54 -47.91 -13.02
N SER A 10 -6.35 -48.57 -13.84
CA SER A 10 -6.19 -48.57 -15.30
C SER A 10 -6.45 -47.21 -15.96
N ASP A 11 -7.14 -46.30 -15.27
CA ASP A 11 -7.44 -44.97 -15.78
C ASP A 11 -6.28 -43.99 -15.56
N ILE A 12 -5.29 -44.34 -14.72
CA ILE A 12 -4.25 -43.41 -14.26
C ILE A 12 -3.24 -43.13 -15.38
N ASP A 13 -3.12 -41.86 -15.75
CA ASP A 13 -2.13 -41.34 -16.68
C ASP A 13 -1.24 -40.26 -16.01
N THR A 14 -0.39 -39.60 -16.81
CA THR A 14 0.42 -38.48 -16.32
C THR A 14 -0.42 -37.27 -15.92
N ASN A 15 -1.58 -37.06 -16.53
CA ASN A 15 -2.46 -35.94 -16.22
C ASN A 15 -3.11 -36.08 -14.85
N TYR A 16 -3.45 -37.30 -14.42
CA TYR A 16 -3.92 -37.57 -13.06
C TYR A 16 -2.98 -36.97 -12.00
N TRP A 17 -1.67 -37.23 -12.12
CA TRP A 17 -0.68 -36.73 -11.17
C TRP A 17 -0.45 -35.22 -11.26
N ARG A 18 -0.49 -34.65 -12.47
CA ARG A 18 -0.43 -33.18 -12.68
C ARG A 18 -1.59 -32.47 -11.99
N GLU A 19 -2.81 -32.99 -12.15
CA GLU A 19 -4.02 -32.41 -11.57
C GLU A 19 -4.06 -32.53 -10.03
N LEU A 20 -3.34 -33.50 -9.44
CA LEU A 20 -3.10 -33.58 -7.98
C LEU A 20 -1.96 -32.66 -7.48
N GLY A 21 -1.37 -31.87 -8.38
CA GLY A 21 -0.29 -30.93 -8.09
C GLY A 21 1.08 -31.59 -7.88
N ILE A 22 1.33 -32.73 -8.52
CA ILE A 22 2.64 -33.41 -8.48
C ILE A 22 3.46 -33.00 -9.71
N ALA A 23 4.73 -32.66 -9.51
CA ALA A 23 5.69 -32.36 -10.58
C ALA A 23 6.16 -33.64 -11.29
N ILE A 24 5.20 -34.37 -11.89
CA ILE A 24 5.44 -35.68 -12.52
C ILE A 24 6.45 -35.60 -13.66
N ASP A 25 6.51 -34.46 -14.37
CA ASP A 25 7.44 -34.24 -15.47
C ASP A 25 8.88 -34.15 -14.95
N SER A 26 9.11 -33.37 -13.89
CA SER A 26 10.42 -33.31 -13.22
C SER A 26 10.83 -34.67 -12.64
N ILE A 27 9.89 -35.42 -12.04
CA ILE A 27 10.16 -36.79 -11.57
C ILE A 27 10.50 -37.70 -12.76
N SER A 28 9.79 -37.59 -13.87
CA SER A 28 10.04 -38.39 -15.07
C SER A 28 11.39 -38.08 -15.72
N ASP A 29 11.82 -36.82 -15.68
CA ASP A 29 13.13 -36.39 -16.20
C ASP A 29 14.28 -36.81 -15.30
N ILE A 30 14.17 -36.62 -13.98
CA ILE A 30 15.17 -37.03 -12.98
C ILE A 30 15.36 -38.55 -12.97
N THR A 31 14.34 -39.31 -13.35
CA THR A 31 14.36 -40.79 -13.36
C THR A 31 14.79 -41.38 -14.70
N LYS A 32 15.30 -40.55 -15.63
CA LYS A 32 15.97 -41.02 -16.85
C LYS A 32 17.25 -41.81 -16.51
N PRO A 33 18.18 -41.29 -15.67
CA PRO A 33 19.31 -42.07 -15.14
C PRO A 33 18.92 -42.89 -13.90
N GLU A 34 19.14 -44.20 -13.92
CA GLU A 34 18.78 -45.12 -12.81
C GLU A 34 19.54 -44.81 -11.51
N ALA A 35 20.82 -44.44 -11.61
CA ALA A 35 21.62 -44.05 -10.45
C ALA A 35 21.09 -42.81 -9.68
N MET A 36 20.41 -41.88 -10.38
CA MET A 36 19.79 -40.72 -9.73
C MET A 36 18.46 -41.08 -9.05
N LEU A 37 17.70 -42.00 -9.64
CA LEU A 37 16.48 -42.54 -9.04
C LEU A 37 16.78 -43.24 -7.70
N ASP A 38 17.79 -44.11 -7.69
CA ASP A 38 18.21 -44.85 -6.49
C ASP A 38 18.64 -43.89 -5.38
N LYS A 39 19.45 -42.89 -5.70
CA LYS A 39 19.91 -41.88 -4.74
C LYS A 39 18.76 -41.10 -4.10
N GLN A 40 17.71 -40.76 -4.86
CA GLN A 40 16.56 -40.03 -4.31
C GLN A 40 15.65 -40.90 -3.46
N VAL A 41 15.40 -42.14 -3.87
CA VAL A 41 14.63 -43.10 -3.07
C VAL A 41 15.36 -43.40 -1.77
N GLU A 42 16.67 -43.66 -1.83
CA GLU A 42 17.51 -43.88 -0.66
C GLU A 42 17.48 -42.66 0.29
N ALA A 43 17.56 -41.44 -0.23
CA ALA A 43 17.49 -40.23 0.59
C ALA A 43 16.16 -40.07 1.33
N ILE A 44 15.04 -40.50 0.74
CA ILE A 44 13.71 -40.48 1.39
C ILE A 44 13.64 -41.58 2.45
N LEU A 45 14.01 -42.81 2.09
CA LEU A 45 13.90 -43.97 2.97
C LEU A 45 14.88 -43.87 4.17
N ASN A 46 16.07 -43.31 3.98
CA ASN A 46 17.05 -43.16 5.06
C ASN A 46 16.56 -42.22 6.18
N ARG A 47 15.58 -41.36 5.92
CA ARG A 47 14.96 -40.49 6.95
C ARG A 47 13.97 -41.24 7.85
N LEU A 48 13.55 -42.44 7.46
CA LEU A 48 12.60 -43.25 8.21
C LEU A 48 13.32 -44.07 9.29
N ASN A 49 12.64 -44.32 10.41
CA ASN A 49 13.13 -45.27 11.41
C ASN A 49 12.90 -46.73 10.95
N ILE A 50 13.49 -47.71 11.65
CA ILE A 50 13.43 -49.11 11.23
C ILE A 50 12.00 -49.65 11.15
N GLU A 51 11.13 -49.29 12.10
CA GLU A 51 9.73 -49.75 12.11
C GLU A 51 8.93 -49.13 10.95
N GLN A 52 9.16 -47.86 10.62
CA GLN A 52 8.57 -47.21 9.44
C GLN A 52 9.03 -47.85 8.13
N LEU A 53 10.30 -48.26 8.06
CA LEU A 53 10.83 -48.95 6.89
C LEU A 53 10.23 -50.34 6.74
N LYS A 54 9.98 -51.05 7.85
CA LYS A 54 9.27 -52.34 7.83
C LYS A 54 7.85 -52.20 7.32
N GLU A 55 7.11 -51.14 7.70
CA GLU A 55 5.76 -50.88 7.15
C GLU A 55 5.77 -50.69 5.64
N ILE A 56 6.72 -49.87 5.14
CA ILE A 56 6.88 -49.64 3.71
C ILE A 56 7.34 -50.93 3.00
N ALA A 57 8.23 -51.71 3.61
CA ALA A 57 8.71 -52.97 3.06
C ALA A 57 7.56 -53.99 2.90
N THR A 58 6.66 -54.07 3.89
CA THR A 58 5.45 -54.91 3.81
C THR A 58 4.56 -54.50 2.63
N LEU A 59 4.34 -53.19 2.41
CA LEU A 59 3.47 -52.69 1.34
C LEU A 59 4.04 -52.84 -0.08
N TYR A 60 5.36 -52.98 -0.20
CA TYR A 60 6.06 -53.20 -1.48
C TYR A 60 6.63 -54.62 -1.61
N GLU A 61 6.22 -55.53 -0.73
CA GLU A 61 6.63 -56.95 -0.75
C GLU A 61 8.17 -57.16 -0.69
N VAL A 62 8.88 -56.25 -0.02
CA VAL A 62 10.32 -56.39 0.24
C VAL A 62 10.52 -57.34 1.42
N GLU A 63 11.15 -58.49 1.19
CA GLU A 63 11.40 -59.46 2.25
C GLU A 63 12.32 -58.89 3.35
N PHE A 64 12.00 -59.15 4.63
CA PHE A 64 12.88 -58.86 5.77
C PHE A 64 12.64 -59.82 6.94
N LYS A 65 13.68 -60.02 7.78
CA LYS A 65 13.58 -60.72 9.07
C LYS A 65 13.32 -59.74 10.21
N THR A 66 12.76 -60.19 11.32
CA THR A 66 12.43 -59.35 12.49
C THR A 66 13.61 -58.52 13.00
N ASP A 67 14.82 -59.09 12.95
CA ASP A 67 16.08 -58.51 13.44
C ASP A 67 16.92 -57.82 12.34
N THR A 68 16.32 -57.45 11.20
CA THR A 68 17.06 -56.83 10.08
C THR A 68 17.57 -55.44 10.44
N LEU A 69 18.87 -55.19 10.25
CA LEU A 69 19.48 -53.86 10.41
C LEU A 69 18.99 -52.89 9.32
N LYS A 70 18.83 -51.61 9.68
CA LYS A 70 18.33 -50.53 8.79
C LYS A 70 19.06 -50.46 7.45
N ASP A 71 20.40 -50.47 7.47
CA ASP A 71 21.21 -50.39 6.25
C ASP A 71 21.05 -51.60 5.32
N THR A 72 20.78 -52.78 5.90
CA THR A 72 20.52 -53.99 5.12
C THR A 72 19.16 -53.92 4.45
N LEU A 73 18.16 -53.36 5.15
CA LEU A 73 16.82 -53.16 4.59
C LEU A 73 16.83 -52.09 3.47
N LEU A 74 17.54 -50.98 3.66
CA LEU A 74 17.70 -49.94 2.63
C LEU A 74 18.34 -50.48 1.34
N LYS A 75 19.37 -51.32 1.44
CA LYS A 75 19.98 -51.96 0.27
C LYS A 75 19.00 -52.84 -0.51
N ARG A 76 17.99 -53.43 0.13
CA ARG A 76 16.96 -54.23 -0.55
C ARG A 76 16.00 -53.37 -1.37
N PHE A 77 15.73 -52.14 -0.95
CA PHE A 77 14.93 -51.19 -1.75
C PHE A 77 15.64 -50.78 -3.05
N ASN A 78 16.97 -50.81 -3.10
CA ASN A 78 17.73 -50.54 -4.32
C ASN A 78 17.56 -51.63 -5.40
N ILE A 79 17.02 -52.81 -5.04
CA ILE A 79 16.79 -53.93 -5.98
C ILE A 79 15.39 -53.82 -6.61
N LEU A 80 14.52 -52.94 -6.12
CA LEU A 80 13.16 -52.79 -6.64
C LEU A 80 13.12 -52.32 -8.09
N ASP A 81 12.06 -52.73 -8.79
CA ASP A 81 11.80 -52.29 -10.16
C ASP A 81 11.70 -50.77 -10.27
N LYS A 82 12.16 -50.24 -11.41
CA LYS A 82 12.16 -48.81 -11.72
C LYS A 82 10.77 -48.16 -11.53
N ASN A 83 9.69 -48.86 -11.85
CA ASN A 83 8.33 -48.35 -11.71
C ASN A 83 7.89 -48.23 -10.24
N ILE A 84 8.29 -49.18 -9.39
CA ILE A 84 8.01 -49.14 -7.96
C ILE A 84 8.77 -47.98 -7.30
N LYS A 85 10.05 -47.81 -7.65
CA LYS A 85 10.87 -46.69 -7.19
C LYS A 85 10.28 -45.34 -7.61
N LYS A 86 9.77 -45.23 -8.83
CA LYS A 86 9.03 -44.04 -9.30
C LYS A 86 7.76 -43.80 -8.50
N GLU A 87 6.97 -44.84 -8.22
CA GLU A 87 5.75 -44.72 -7.41
C GLU A 87 6.07 -44.16 -6.01
N ILE A 88 7.13 -44.64 -5.36
CA ILE A 88 7.58 -44.11 -4.06
C ILE A 88 7.83 -42.60 -4.15
N LEU A 89 8.54 -42.13 -5.18
CA LEU A 89 8.79 -40.70 -5.37
C LEU A 89 7.51 -39.90 -5.63
N ILE A 90 6.58 -40.45 -6.40
CA ILE A 90 5.29 -39.81 -6.72
C ILE A 90 4.44 -39.68 -5.45
N LEU A 91 4.28 -40.76 -4.69
CA LEU A 91 3.49 -40.75 -3.45
C LEU A 91 4.14 -39.86 -2.38
N GLN A 92 5.47 -39.83 -2.30
CA GLN A 92 6.17 -38.86 -1.45
C GLN A 92 5.95 -37.42 -1.94
N GLY A 93 5.96 -37.19 -3.25
CA GLY A 93 5.61 -35.91 -3.86
C GLY A 93 4.18 -35.46 -3.54
N PHE A 94 3.23 -36.40 -3.51
CA PHE A 94 1.86 -36.14 -3.09
C PHE A 94 1.79 -35.78 -1.59
N LEU A 95 2.52 -36.52 -0.74
CA LEU A 95 2.58 -36.31 0.71
C LEU A 95 3.14 -34.93 1.08
N ASN A 96 4.08 -34.41 0.28
CA ASN A 96 4.65 -33.08 0.50
C ASN A 96 3.52 -32.02 0.53
N ARG A 97 3.38 -31.34 1.67
CA ARG A 97 2.32 -30.38 2.02
C ARG A 97 0.92 -30.96 2.31
N LYS A 98 0.66 -32.26 2.06
CA LYS A 98 -0.66 -32.90 2.29
C LYS A 98 -0.69 -33.94 3.43
N LYS A 99 0.43 -34.15 4.13
CA LYS A 99 0.57 -35.16 5.21
C LYS A 99 -0.60 -35.19 6.21
N ARG A 100 -1.04 -34.02 6.69
CA ARG A 100 -2.15 -33.93 7.66
C ARG A 100 -3.47 -34.41 7.08
N ALA A 101 -3.82 -33.98 5.88
CA ALA A 101 -5.05 -34.40 5.21
C ALA A 101 -5.05 -35.92 4.95
N VAL A 102 -3.89 -36.51 4.64
CA VAL A 102 -3.72 -37.97 4.57
C VAL A 102 -4.02 -38.60 5.92
N ASP A 103 -3.38 -38.13 6.99
CA ASP A 103 -3.49 -38.74 8.32
C ASP A 103 -4.94 -38.68 8.84
N GLU A 104 -5.65 -37.56 8.65
CA GLU A 104 -7.05 -37.38 9.07
C GLU A 104 -8.03 -38.24 8.26
N ILE A 105 -7.84 -38.33 6.95
CA ILE A 105 -8.71 -39.16 6.10
C ILE A 105 -8.42 -40.64 6.29
N TYR A 106 -7.17 -41.01 6.53
CA TYR A 106 -6.77 -42.39 6.74
C TYR A 106 -7.50 -43.01 7.93
N SER A 107 -7.64 -42.30 9.06
CA SER A 107 -8.39 -42.79 10.22
C SER A 107 -9.88 -43.00 9.96
N VAL A 108 -10.45 -42.32 8.96
CA VAL A 108 -11.88 -42.39 8.61
C VAL A 108 -12.14 -43.46 7.53
N LYS A 109 -11.18 -43.70 6.63
CA LYS A 109 -11.37 -44.56 5.45
C LYS A 109 -10.81 -45.97 5.62
N ILE A 110 -10.01 -46.21 6.65
CA ILE A 110 -9.51 -47.54 6.99
C ILE A 110 -10.60 -48.30 7.77
N GLY A 111 -10.93 -49.53 7.36
CA GLY A 111 -11.93 -50.33 8.06
C GLY A 111 -11.31 -51.04 9.27
N ASP A 112 -12.14 -51.45 10.23
CA ASP A 112 -11.69 -52.15 11.46
C ASP A 112 -10.91 -53.45 11.18
N ASN A 113 -11.05 -54.03 9.99
CA ASN A 113 -10.40 -55.27 9.58
C ASN A 113 -9.06 -55.06 8.82
N ASP A 114 -8.69 -53.82 8.52
CA ASP A 114 -7.45 -53.53 7.78
C ASP A 114 -6.26 -53.32 8.73
N VAL A 115 -5.07 -53.70 8.27
CA VAL A 115 -3.82 -53.39 8.99
C VAL A 115 -3.61 -51.87 8.97
N SER A 116 -3.52 -51.27 10.16
CA SER A 116 -3.29 -49.83 10.33
C SER A 116 -1.80 -49.53 10.38
N PHE A 117 -1.34 -48.62 9.50
CA PHE A 117 0.03 -48.14 9.47
C PHE A 117 0.17 -46.79 10.17
N PHE A 118 1.32 -46.54 10.79
CA PHE A 118 1.61 -45.26 11.45
C PHE A 118 2.40 -44.29 10.55
N ASN A 119 3.18 -44.79 9.58
CA ASN A 119 3.91 -43.96 8.64
C ASN A 119 2.98 -43.34 7.58
N SER A 120 3.03 -42.03 7.38
CA SER A 120 2.15 -41.37 6.41
C SER A 120 2.40 -41.75 4.94
N LEU A 121 3.63 -42.12 4.55
CA LEU A 121 3.90 -42.64 3.21
C LEU A 121 3.28 -44.04 3.03
N ALA A 122 3.30 -44.88 4.07
CA ALA A 122 2.62 -46.18 4.09
C ALA A 122 1.10 -46.00 3.98
N ARG A 123 0.54 -45.04 4.74
CA ARG A 123 -0.88 -44.66 4.68
C ARG A 123 -1.32 -44.23 3.28
N VAL A 124 -0.55 -43.33 2.64
CA VAL A 124 -0.81 -42.91 1.26
C VAL A 124 -0.77 -44.10 0.30
N LYS A 125 0.23 -44.98 0.42
CA LYS A 125 0.37 -46.16 -0.44
C LYS A 125 -0.80 -47.13 -0.27
N GLN A 126 -1.23 -47.42 0.95
CA GLN A 126 -2.35 -48.32 1.18
C GLN A 126 -3.67 -47.73 0.66
N LEU A 127 -3.93 -46.44 0.91
CA LEU A 127 -5.11 -45.76 0.34
C LEU A 127 -5.06 -45.78 -1.19
N PHE A 128 -3.91 -45.43 -1.78
CA PHE A 128 -3.74 -45.48 -3.22
C PHE A 128 -3.94 -46.88 -3.79
N ALA A 129 -3.42 -47.93 -3.13
CA ALA A 129 -3.59 -49.33 -3.54
C ALA A 129 -5.05 -49.77 -3.50
N LYS A 130 -5.83 -49.31 -2.50
CA LYS A 130 -7.28 -49.58 -2.45
C LYS A 130 -8.04 -48.88 -3.56
N SER A 131 -7.78 -47.59 -3.79
CA SER A 131 -8.37 -46.85 -4.90
C SER A 131 -7.66 -45.50 -5.13
N PRO A 132 -7.41 -45.10 -6.39
CA PRO A 132 -6.93 -43.75 -6.68
C PRO A 132 -7.87 -42.65 -6.22
N ILE A 133 -9.18 -42.94 -6.07
CA ILE A 133 -10.15 -41.94 -5.63
C ILE A 133 -9.81 -41.35 -4.26
N PHE A 134 -9.15 -42.12 -3.39
CA PHE A 134 -8.77 -41.64 -2.07
C PHE A 134 -7.74 -40.50 -2.13
N LEU A 135 -6.84 -40.48 -3.12
CA LEU A 135 -5.94 -39.35 -3.28
C LEU A 135 -6.66 -38.11 -3.80
N ILE A 136 -7.68 -38.26 -4.65
CA ILE A 136 -8.55 -37.16 -5.10
C ILE A 136 -9.35 -36.60 -3.91
N GLU A 137 -9.88 -37.47 -3.07
CA GLU A 137 -10.58 -37.13 -1.82
C GLU A 137 -9.65 -36.38 -0.86
N ILE A 138 -8.43 -36.88 -0.64
CA ILE A 138 -7.40 -36.21 0.16
C ILE A 138 -7.04 -34.85 -0.40
N TYR A 139 -6.85 -34.74 -1.72
CA TYR A 139 -6.54 -33.47 -2.36
C TYR A 139 -7.66 -32.45 -2.18
N THR A 140 -8.92 -32.87 -2.34
CA THR A 140 -10.09 -32.01 -2.17
C THR A 140 -10.23 -31.52 -0.74
N TYR A 141 -10.07 -32.42 0.24
CA TYR A 141 -10.12 -32.07 1.65
C TYR A 141 -8.93 -31.20 2.08
N PHE A 142 -7.73 -31.45 1.56
CA PHE A 142 -6.58 -30.58 1.75
C PHE A 142 -6.89 -29.14 1.31
N LEU A 143 -7.41 -28.96 0.09
CA LEU A 143 -7.81 -27.64 -0.41
C LEU A 143 -8.88 -26.98 0.46
N TRP A 144 -9.83 -27.76 0.98
CA TRP A 144 -10.85 -27.28 1.91
C TRP A 144 -10.28 -26.79 3.23
N SER A 145 -9.33 -27.55 3.79
CA SER A 145 -8.73 -27.27 5.09
C SER A 145 -7.73 -26.11 5.10
N GLU A 146 -7.16 -25.76 3.93
CA GLU A 146 -6.18 -24.67 3.81
C GLU A 146 -6.82 -23.34 3.35
N LYS A 147 -8.04 -23.36 2.82
CA LYS A 147 -8.79 -22.12 2.54
C LYS A 147 -9.51 -21.66 3.80
N GLY A 148 -9.42 -20.35 4.10
CA GLY A 148 -10.11 -19.72 5.23
C GLY A 148 -11.64 -19.89 5.21
N SER A 149 -12.31 -19.48 6.29
CA SER A 149 -13.77 -19.60 6.44
C SER A 149 -14.53 -18.99 5.25
N GLY A 150 -15.53 -19.73 4.77
CA GLY A 150 -16.45 -19.27 3.72
C GLY A 150 -17.72 -18.65 4.27
N ASN A 151 -18.61 -18.22 3.38
CA ASN A 151 -19.97 -17.84 3.75
C ASN A 151 -20.75 -19.10 4.12
N ILE A 152 -21.42 -19.07 5.27
CA ILE A 152 -22.15 -20.20 5.83
C ILE A 152 -23.65 -19.94 5.68
N TYR A 153 -24.38 -20.95 5.26
CA TYR A 153 -25.81 -20.93 5.07
C TYR A 153 -26.46 -22.09 5.84
N THR A 154 -27.68 -21.88 6.32
CA THR A 154 -28.52 -22.91 6.94
C THR A 154 -29.53 -23.45 5.94
N LEU A 155 -29.75 -24.77 6.01
CA LEU A 155 -30.79 -25.45 5.27
C LEU A 155 -32.05 -25.53 6.12
N ASN A 156 -33.20 -25.14 5.57
CA ASN A 156 -34.48 -25.27 6.27
C ASN A 156 -35.00 -26.73 6.36
N ALA A 157 -34.42 -27.64 5.58
CA ALA A 157 -34.78 -29.05 5.52
C ALA A 157 -33.55 -29.91 5.18
N SER A 158 -33.50 -31.13 5.72
CA SER A 158 -32.40 -32.06 5.47
C SER A 158 -32.46 -32.65 4.05
N ILE A 159 -31.33 -32.65 3.34
CA ILE A 159 -31.18 -33.26 2.02
C ILE A 159 -30.76 -34.73 2.19
N PRO A 160 -31.50 -35.72 1.66
CA PRO A 160 -31.07 -37.11 1.71
C PRO A 160 -29.74 -37.31 0.98
N TYR A 161 -28.78 -37.99 1.62
CA TYR A 161 -27.43 -38.18 1.07
C TYR A 161 -27.40 -38.79 -0.34
N HIS A 162 -28.29 -39.75 -0.63
CA HIS A 162 -28.38 -40.37 -1.96
C HIS A 162 -28.73 -39.36 -3.06
N LYS A 163 -29.44 -38.27 -2.74
CA LYS A 163 -29.70 -37.15 -3.68
C LYS A 163 -28.49 -36.23 -3.77
N LEU A 164 -27.79 -36.00 -2.67
CA LEU A 164 -26.60 -35.15 -2.61
C LEU A 164 -25.45 -35.72 -3.47
N VAL A 165 -25.23 -37.03 -3.41
CA VAL A 165 -24.20 -37.73 -4.19
C VAL A 165 -24.42 -37.59 -5.70
N LYS A 166 -25.67 -37.35 -6.15
CA LYS A 166 -25.96 -37.10 -7.57
C LYS A 166 -25.19 -35.90 -8.11
N LEU A 167 -24.82 -34.92 -7.27
CA LEU A 167 -23.98 -33.79 -7.68
C LEU A 167 -22.64 -34.21 -8.28
N LYS A 168 -22.02 -35.29 -7.78
CA LYS A 168 -20.74 -35.81 -8.33
C LYS A 168 -20.91 -36.87 -9.43
N THR A 169 -22.13 -37.38 -9.64
CA THR A 169 -22.44 -38.43 -10.64
C THR A 169 -23.41 -37.93 -11.71
N GLU A 170 -24.72 -38.01 -11.46
CA GLU A 170 -25.79 -37.71 -12.43
C GLU A 170 -25.83 -36.23 -12.83
N TYR A 171 -25.58 -35.32 -11.89
CA TYR A 171 -25.62 -33.88 -12.09
C TYR A 171 -24.24 -33.27 -12.39
N LYS A 172 -23.23 -34.10 -12.66
CA LYS A 172 -21.86 -33.66 -12.92
C LYS A 172 -21.75 -32.64 -14.06
N THR A 173 -22.64 -32.72 -15.05
CA THR A 173 -22.74 -31.79 -16.19
C THR A 173 -23.87 -30.78 -15.99
N THR A 174 -25.05 -31.21 -15.54
CA THR A 174 -26.23 -30.35 -15.41
C THR A 174 -26.04 -29.25 -14.37
N PHE A 175 -25.31 -29.52 -13.27
CA PHE A 175 -25.03 -28.50 -12.25
C PHE A 175 -24.14 -27.37 -12.83
N PRO A 176 -22.95 -27.64 -13.39
CA PRO A 176 -22.17 -26.62 -14.09
C PRO A 176 -22.90 -25.91 -15.24
N ASP A 177 -23.69 -26.63 -16.03
CA ASP A 177 -24.45 -26.04 -17.15
C ASP A 177 -25.55 -25.09 -16.66
N ARG A 178 -26.16 -25.38 -15.51
CA ARG A 178 -27.14 -24.50 -14.88
C ARG A 178 -26.47 -23.27 -14.29
N LEU A 179 -25.30 -23.40 -13.66
CA LEU A 179 -24.49 -22.24 -13.23
C LEU A 179 -24.06 -21.37 -14.42
N TYR A 180 -23.69 -21.97 -15.55
CA TYR A 180 -23.41 -21.25 -16.80
C TYR A 180 -24.62 -20.43 -17.26
N LYS A 181 -25.83 -21.01 -17.22
CA LYS A 181 -27.07 -20.29 -17.56
C LYS A 181 -27.39 -19.17 -16.57
N LEU A 182 -27.28 -19.42 -15.26
CA LEU A 182 -27.55 -18.43 -14.21
C LEU A 182 -26.54 -17.27 -14.22
N SER A 183 -25.30 -17.52 -14.67
CA SER A 183 -24.29 -16.48 -14.89
C SER A 183 -24.45 -15.68 -16.19
N ASN A 184 -25.62 -15.73 -16.83
CA ASN A 184 -25.89 -15.13 -18.15
C ASN A 184 -24.92 -15.58 -19.23
N LYS A 185 -24.44 -16.83 -19.17
CA LYS A 185 -23.48 -17.43 -20.12
C LYS A 185 -22.10 -16.76 -20.13
N ASN A 186 -21.76 -15.97 -19.12
CA ASN A 186 -20.47 -15.30 -19.01
C ASN A 186 -19.38 -16.22 -18.41
N ASN A 187 -19.74 -17.15 -17.52
CA ASN A 187 -18.78 -17.93 -16.74
C ASN A 187 -18.96 -19.43 -16.92
N ARG A 188 -17.94 -20.14 -17.41
CA ARG A 188 -17.98 -21.60 -17.53
C ARG A 188 -17.48 -22.27 -16.26
N TYR A 189 -18.22 -23.27 -15.80
CA TYR A 189 -17.91 -24.03 -14.59
C TYR A 189 -17.61 -25.50 -14.93
N LYS A 190 -16.87 -26.20 -14.06
CA LYS A 190 -16.78 -27.67 -14.05
C LYS A 190 -16.53 -28.19 -12.64
N ILE A 191 -17.09 -29.35 -12.29
CA ILE A 191 -16.72 -30.04 -11.04
C ILE A 191 -15.38 -30.74 -11.28
N HIS A 192 -14.36 -30.29 -10.56
CA HIS A 192 -13.00 -30.79 -10.71
C HIS A 192 -12.77 -32.04 -9.86
N SER A 193 -13.08 -31.99 -8.56
CA SER A 193 -12.90 -33.09 -7.61
C SER A 193 -13.96 -33.06 -6.50
N SER A 194 -14.06 -34.15 -5.74
CA SER A 194 -15.03 -34.27 -4.64
C SER A 194 -14.46 -35.09 -3.48
N TYR A 195 -14.97 -34.83 -2.27
CA TYR A 195 -14.72 -35.59 -1.06
C TYR A 195 -16.04 -35.96 -0.38
N SER A 196 -16.16 -37.19 0.10
CA SER A 196 -17.35 -37.66 0.81
C SER A 196 -17.00 -38.49 2.05
N VAL A 197 -17.69 -38.24 3.17
CA VAL A 197 -17.49 -38.95 4.45
C VAL A 197 -18.81 -39.46 4.99
N ASP A 198 -18.82 -40.70 5.47
CA ASP A 198 -19.84 -41.34 6.32
C ASP A 198 -21.30 -41.13 5.93
N LYS A 199 -21.56 -40.80 4.67
CA LYS A 199 -22.89 -40.42 4.15
C LYS A 199 -23.48 -39.17 4.80
N THR A 200 -22.66 -38.33 5.43
CA THR A 200 -23.08 -37.13 6.17
C THR A 200 -22.59 -35.85 5.50
N GLU A 201 -21.45 -35.91 4.80
CA GLU A 201 -20.79 -34.73 4.25
C GLU A 201 -20.35 -34.93 2.80
N LEU A 202 -20.52 -33.88 1.99
CA LEU A 202 -19.96 -33.76 0.65
C LEU A 202 -19.24 -32.43 0.50
N ILE A 203 -17.97 -32.48 0.07
CA ILE A 203 -17.22 -31.31 -0.39
C ILE A 203 -17.00 -31.43 -1.90
N LEU A 204 -17.39 -30.41 -2.65
CA LEU A 204 -17.16 -30.27 -4.08
C LEU A 204 -16.15 -29.18 -4.36
N HIS A 205 -15.24 -29.45 -5.29
CA HIS A 205 -14.28 -28.49 -5.80
C HIS A 205 -14.65 -28.13 -7.24
N LEU A 206 -15.04 -26.87 -7.43
CA LEU A 206 -15.51 -26.31 -8.69
C LEU A 206 -14.41 -25.44 -9.30
N TYR A 207 -14.14 -25.61 -10.59
CA TYR A 207 -13.36 -24.67 -11.37
C TYR A 207 -14.29 -23.75 -12.15
N LYS A 208 -14.02 -22.45 -12.06
CA LYS A 208 -14.61 -21.42 -12.92
C LYS A 208 -13.52 -20.91 -13.86
N LEU A 209 -13.82 -20.84 -15.15
CA LEU A 209 -12.91 -20.28 -16.15
C LEU A 209 -12.90 -18.74 -16.01
N VAL A 210 -11.74 -18.16 -15.74
CA VAL A 210 -11.54 -16.71 -15.58
C VAL A 210 -11.12 -16.10 -16.91
N ASN A 211 -10.04 -16.63 -17.49
CA ASN A 211 -9.49 -16.18 -18.77
C ASN A 211 -9.12 -17.38 -19.65
N ASP A 212 -9.17 -17.18 -20.96
CA ASP A 212 -8.75 -18.18 -21.95
C ASP A 212 -7.97 -17.44 -23.05
N VAL A 213 -6.67 -17.25 -22.82
CA VAL A 213 -5.80 -16.43 -23.67
C VAL A 213 -4.52 -17.17 -24.02
N PRO A 214 -3.97 -17.02 -25.25
CA PRO A 214 -2.63 -17.51 -25.56
C PRO A 214 -1.59 -16.68 -24.79
N ARG A 215 -0.66 -17.35 -24.10
CA ARG A 215 0.49 -16.71 -23.46
C ARG A 215 1.79 -17.16 -24.11
N PRO A 216 2.76 -16.24 -24.34
CA PRO A 216 4.09 -16.62 -24.80
C PRO A 216 4.75 -17.58 -23.80
N ASP A 217 5.35 -18.65 -24.31
CA ASP A 217 6.20 -19.59 -23.57
C ASP A 217 7.53 -19.75 -24.34
N PHE A 218 8.52 -20.41 -23.73
CA PHE A 218 9.87 -20.56 -24.28
C PHE A 218 9.87 -21.23 -25.67
N ASP A 219 9.05 -22.26 -25.88
CA ASP A 219 8.98 -22.99 -27.15
C ASP A 219 7.94 -22.39 -28.11
N GLN A 220 6.70 -22.22 -27.66
CA GLN A 220 5.62 -21.64 -28.46
C GLN A 220 4.53 -21.06 -27.55
N ALA A 221 3.75 -20.11 -28.06
CA ALA A 221 2.63 -19.57 -27.28
C ALA A 221 1.60 -20.67 -26.97
N ILE A 222 1.34 -20.89 -25.68
CA ILE A 222 0.40 -21.92 -25.20
C ILE A 222 -0.91 -21.25 -24.82
N ARG A 223 -2.03 -21.85 -25.24
CA ARG A 223 -3.36 -21.45 -24.78
C ARG A 223 -3.49 -21.69 -23.27
N ASN A 224 -3.52 -20.62 -22.49
CA ASN A 224 -3.67 -20.69 -21.05
C ASN A 224 -5.13 -20.46 -20.62
N LYS A 225 -5.69 -21.45 -19.93
CA LYS A 225 -7.04 -21.39 -19.34
C LYS A 225 -6.91 -21.13 -17.85
N GLU A 226 -6.95 -19.86 -17.48
CA GLU A 226 -6.89 -19.43 -16.09
C GLU A 226 -8.19 -19.81 -15.38
N ILE A 227 -8.06 -20.40 -14.19
CA ILE A 227 -9.18 -20.90 -13.41
C ILE A 227 -9.22 -20.27 -12.02
N SER A 228 -10.41 -20.02 -11.51
CA SER A 228 -10.65 -19.78 -10.09
C SER A 228 -11.28 -21.02 -9.45
N SER A 229 -10.91 -21.25 -8.19
CA SER A 229 -11.34 -22.42 -7.41
C SER A 229 -12.42 -22.01 -6.42
N ILE A 230 -13.59 -22.64 -6.51
CA ILE A 230 -14.70 -22.50 -5.58
C ILE A 230 -14.86 -23.83 -4.85
N LEU A 231 -15.01 -23.81 -3.52
CA LEU A 231 -15.29 -25.00 -2.73
C LEU A 231 -16.68 -24.90 -2.12
N LEU A 232 -17.46 -25.97 -2.25
CA LEU A 232 -18.81 -26.09 -1.72
C LEU A 232 -18.85 -27.28 -0.76
N ARG A 233 -19.06 -27.03 0.52
CA ARG A 233 -19.31 -28.06 1.54
C ARG A 233 -20.79 -28.10 1.87
N ILE A 234 -21.36 -29.29 1.89
CA ILE A 234 -22.74 -29.55 2.32
C ILE A 234 -22.68 -30.62 3.41
N ASN A 235 -23.04 -30.25 4.63
CA ASN A 235 -23.11 -31.15 5.77
C ASN A 235 -24.59 -31.38 6.15
N ILE A 236 -25.04 -32.62 6.01
CA ILE A 236 -26.46 -33.00 6.16
C ILE A 236 -26.87 -33.03 7.63
N GLU A 237 -25.98 -33.47 8.53
CA GLU A 237 -26.25 -33.56 9.97
C GLU A 237 -26.39 -32.18 10.60
N GLN A 238 -25.46 -31.29 10.26
CA GLN A 238 -25.46 -29.91 10.76
C GLN A 238 -26.44 -29.02 10.00
N GLN A 239 -26.99 -29.50 8.87
CA GLN A 239 -27.86 -28.72 7.97
C GLN A 239 -27.19 -27.42 7.49
N LEU A 240 -25.88 -27.49 7.22
CA LEU A 240 -25.07 -26.35 6.82
C LEU A 240 -24.53 -26.50 5.40
N VAL A 241 -24.49 -25.37 4.70
CA VAL A 241 -23.76 -25.20 3.45
C VAL A 241 -22.69 -24.15 3.68
N GLU A 242 -21.46 -24.41 3.25
CA GLU A 242 -20.38 -23.43 3.30
C GLU A 242 -19.75 -23.29 1.91
N ILE A 243 -19.61 -22.06 1.45
CA ILE A 243 -19.04 -21.72 0.14
C ILE A 243 -17.77 -20.89 0.34
N LYS A 244 -16.63 -21.40 -0.17
CA LYS A 244 -15.33 -20.72 -0.10
C LYS A 244 -14.83 -20.32 -1.48
N GLY A 245 -14.29 -19.11 -1.60
CA GLY A 245 -13.60 -18.65 -2.81
C GLY A 245 -14.52 -18.33 -3.99
N ALA A 246 -15.82 -18.11 -3.74
CA ALA A 246 -16.79 -17.63 -4.70
C ALA A 246 -16.99 -16.12 -4.55
N ASN A 247 -17.46 -15.44 -5.60
CA ASN A 247 -17.97 -14.07 -5.48
C ASN A 247 -19.48 -14.10 -5.19
N LYS A 248 -20.08 -12.98 -4.76
CA LYS A 248 -21.51 -12.90 -4.40
C LYS A 248 -22.46 -13.42 -5.50
N GLY A 249 -22.10 -13.23 -6.77
CA GLY A 249 -22.89 -13.74 -7.90
C GLY A 249 -22.80 -15.26 -8.06
N ASP A 250 -21.60 -15.82 -7.94
CA ASP A 250 -21.37 -17.27 -7.96
C ASP A 250 -22.07 -17.95 -6.77
N GLU A 251 -22.02 -17.33 -5.58
CA GLU A 251 -22.73 -17.79 -4.38
C GLU A 251 -24.24 -17.83 -4.61
N ALA A 252 -24.84 -16.73 -5.04
CA ALA A 252 -26.27 -16.65 -5.34
C ALA A 252 -26.71 -17.70 -6.38
N ASN A 253 -25.89 -17.94 -7.41
CA ASN A 253 -26.17 -18.95 -8.43
C ASN A 253 -26.10 -20.38 -7.89
N ILE A 254 -25.10 -20.69 -7.04
CA ILE A 254 -24.98 -21.99 -6.38
C ILE A 254 -26.17 -22.21 -5.44
N ILE A 255 -26.54 -21.20 -4.64
CA ILE A 255 -27.69 -21.28 -3.74
C ILE A 255 -29.00 -21.49 -4.53
N SER A 256 -29.25 -20.67 -5.55
CA SER A 256 -30.44 -20.81 -6.41
C SER A 256 -30.55 -22.21 -7.03
N TYR A 257 -29.42 -22.80 -7.45
CA TYR A 257 -29.41 -24.19 -7.93
C TYR A 257 -29.82 -25.18 -6.85
N LEU A 258 -29.28 -25.05 -5.63
CA LEU A 258 -29.59 -25.95 -4.52
C LEU A 258 -31.07 -25.87 -4.12
N GLU A 259 -31.62 -24.65 -4.05
CA GLU A 259 -33.04 -24.42 -3.76
C GLU A 259 -33.95 -25.03 -4.84
N ASP A 260 -33.66 -24.79 -6.12
CA ASP A 260 -34.40 -25.33 -7.27
C ASP A 260 -34.35 -26.88 -7.28
N THR A 261 -33.16 -27.46 -7.05
CA THR A 261 -32.91 -28.89 -7.27
C THR A 261 -33.41 -29.75 -6.12
N PHE A 262 -33.27 -29.27 -4.89
CA PHE A 262 -33.61 -30.04 -3.69
C PHE A 262 -34.91 -29.61 -3.03
N ILE A 263 -35.57 -28.56 -3.54
CA ILE A 263 -36.83 -28.00 -2.99
C ILE A 263 -36.63 -27.62 -1.52
N ILE A 264 -35.58 -26.84 -1.28
CA ILE A 264 -35.16 -26.34 0.03
C ILE A 264 -35.09 -24.81 -0.01
N LYS A 265 -35.06 -24.18 1.16
CA LYS A 265 -34.65 -22.79 1.30
C LYS A 265 -33.31 -22.74 2.00
N VAL A 266 -32.42 -21.93 1.46
CA VAL A 266 -31.09 -21.74 2.01
C VAL A 266 -31.01 -20.30 2.49
N SER A 267 -30.91 -20.14 3.82
CA SER A 267 -30.77 -18.84 4.44
C SER A 267 -29.29 -18.60 4.73
N GLU A 268 -28.74 -17.48 4.28
CA GLU A 268 -27.42 -17.08 4.74
C GLU A 268 -27.46 -16.92 6.26
N ILE A 269 -26.49 -17.52 6.94
CA ILE A 269 -26.20 -17.12 8.31
C ILE A 269 -25.51 -15.78 8.17
N GLU A 270 -26.30 -14.72 8.00
CA GLU A 270 -25.82 -13.37 8.23
C GLU A 270 -25.34 -13.36 9.69
N SER A 271 -24.02 -13.48 9.88
CA SER A 271 -23.44 -13.11 11.16
C SER A 271 -23.78 -11.63 11.32
N LYS A 272 -24.81 -11.33 12.12
CA LYS A 272 -25.26 -9.95 12.36
C LYS A 272 -24.02 -9.12 12.66
N VAL A 273 -23.85 -7.98 11.99
CA VAL A 273 -22.73 -7.09 12.26
C VAL A 273 -22.69 -6.82 13.76
N PHE A 274 -21.57 -7.14 14.39
CA PHE A 274 -21.40 -7.00 15.82
C PHE A 274 -21.30 -5.51 16.18
N ARG A 275 -22.17 -5.07 17.10
CA ARG A 275 -22.30 -3.68 17.55
C ARG A 275 -22.23 -3.54 19.07
N GLY A 276 -22.29 -4.64 19.81
CA GLY A 276 -22.43 -4.64 21.27
C GLY A 276 -21.11 -4.47 22.00
N TYR A 277 -20.39 -3.36 21.79
CA TYR A 277 -19.15 -3.04 22.51
C TYR A 277 -19.14 -1.60 23.03
N ASP A 278 -18.43 -1.38 24.14
CA ASP A 278 -18.19 -0.05 24.70
C ASP A 278 -16.82 0.50 24.26
N VAL A 279 -16.80 1.70 23.70
CA VAL A 279 -15.59 2.33 23.13
C VAL A 279 -14.46 2.49 24.16
N ASN A 280 -14.79 2.84 25.41
CA ASN A 280 -13.77 3.05 26.44
C ASN A 280 -13.22 1.72 26.95
N ALA A 281 -14.08 0.72 27.12
CA ALA A 281 -13.66 -0.64 27.49
C ALA A 281 -12.72 -1.23 26.42
N ILE A 282 -13.04 -1.09 25.13
CA ILE A 282 -12.15 -1.51 24.04
C ILE A 282 -10.80 -0.76 24.10
N ARG A 283 -10.81 0.56 24.31
CA ARG A 283 -9.59 1.36 24.44
C ARG A 283 -8.71 0.85 25.57
N ASN A 284 -9.28 0.58 26.73
CA ASN A 284 -8.53 0.05 27.87
C ASN A 284 -8.01 -1.37 27.57
N ALA A 285 -8.82 -2.25 26.97
CA ALA A 285 -8.38 -3.59 26.60
C ALA A 285 -7.14 -3.60 25.69
N PHE A 286 -7.09 -2.75 24.68
CA PHE A 286 -5.94 -2.67 23.77
C PHE A 286 -4.76 -1.83 24.28
N LEU A 287 -4.98 -0.89 25.20
CA LEU A 287 -3.94 0.04 25.67
C LEU A 287 -3.41 -0.24 27.08
N THR A 288 -4.15 -0.99 27.90
CA THR A 288 -3.79 -1.36 29.28
C THR A 288 -3.90 -2.85 29.55
N GLY A 289 -4.56 -3.63 28.68
CA GLY A 289 -4.76 -5.07 28.88
C GLY A 289 -5.87 -5.42 29.88
N GLU A 290 -6.73 -4.46 30.22
CA GLU A 290 -7.90 -4.66 31.08
C GLU A 290 -8.96 -5.51 30.36
N ASN A 291 -9.47 -6.56 31.02
CA ASN A 291 -10.54 -7.38 30.45
C ASN A 291 -11.84 -6.58 30.34
N VAL A 292 -12.48 -6.61 29.18
CA VAL A 292 -13.81 -6.01 28.99
C VAL A 292 -14.87 -6.73 29.82
N ASN A 293 -14.75 -8.06 29.95
CA ASN A 293 -15.66 -8.86 30.78
C ASN A 293 -15.03 -9.12 32.16
N GLU A 294 -15.33 -8.26 33.14
CA GLU A 294 -14.79 -8.28 34.52
C GLU A 294 -14.99 -9.61 35.30
N THR A 295 -15.77 -10.55 34.77
CA THR A 295 -16.17 -11.79 35.46
C THR A 295 -15.28 -13.01 35.18
N LYS A 296 -14.32 -12.94 34.25
CA LYS A 296 -13.39 -14.05 33.95
C LYS A 296 -11.96 -13.54 33.73
N VAL A 297 -10.99 -14.22 34.36
CA VAL A 297 -9.56 -14.06 34.04
C VAL A 297 -9.33 -14.67 32.66
N SER A 298 -8.75 -13.90 31.73
CA SER A 298 -8.40 -14.43 30.41
C SER A 298 -7.04 -15.11 30.44
N ASP A 299 -6.96 -16.30 29.85
CA ASP A 299 -5.74 -17.08 29.63
C ASP A 299 -4.99 -16.67 28.34
N LEU A 300 -5.45 -15.61 27.65
CA LEU A 300 -4.82 -15.09 26.44
C LEU A 300 -3.59 -14.23 26.75
N LEU A 301 -2.40 -14.77 26.47
CA LEU A 301 -1.15 -14.03 26.54
C LEU A 301 -0.90 -13.29 25.22
N VAL A 302 -0.90 -11.96 25.26
CA VAL A 302 -0.55 -11.13 24.09
C VAL A 302 0.95 -10.86 24.10
N THR A 303 1.64 -11.37 23.06
CA THR A 303 3.12 -11.32 22.94
C THR A 303 3.59 -10.35 21.86
N LYS A 304 2.69 -9.90 20.98
CA LYS A 304 3.00 -8.92 19.93
C LYS A 304 1.75 -8.12 19.59
N MET A 305 1.90 -6.83 19.32
CA MET A 305 0.84 -5.98 18.77
C MET A 305 1.44 -4.93 17.83
N ALA A 306 0.83 -4.79 16.66
CA ALA A 306 1.20 -3.80 15.67
C ALA A 306 0.06 -2.80 15.49
N PHE A 307 0.42 -1.51 15.51
CA PHE A 307 -0.50 -0.39 15.31
C PHE A 307 -0.24 0.25 13.94
N ARG A 308 -1.31 0.59 13.22
CA ARG A 308 -1.30 1.22 11.89
C ARG A 308 -0.90 2.69 11.91
N ASP A 309 -1.01 3.32 13.07
CA ASP A 309 -0.67 4.73 13.30
C ASP A 309 0.26 4.88 14.51
N SER A 310 1.22 5.81 14.41
CA SER A 310 2.15 6.13 15.48
C SER A 310 2.66 7.56 15.37
N LEU A 311 2.85 8.20 16.52
CA LEU A 311 3.46 9.52 16.63
C LEU A 311 5.00 9.49 16.53
N ILE A 312 5.61 8.34 16.24
CA ILE A 312 7.05 8.24 15.98
C ILE A 312 7.38 8.84 14.61
N LYS A 313 8.28 9.81 14.61
CA LYS A 313 8.82 10.46 13.41
C LYS A 313 9.34 9.42 12.40
N ARG A 314 8.77 9.44 11.19
CA ARG A 314 9.09 8.55 10.04
C ARG A 314 8.72 7.06 10.21
N SER A 315 8.02 6.70 11.27
CA SER A 315 7.50 5.34 11.48
C SER A 315 5.99 5.42 11.66
N PRO A 316 5.20 5.47 10.56
CA PRO A 316 3.74 5.55 10.66
C PRO A 316 3.15 4.32 11.34
N LYS A 317 3.89 3.21 11.40
CA LYS A 317 3.51 1.98 12.10
C LYS A 317 4.47 1.71 13.24
N VAL A 318 3.94 1.18 14.34
CA VAL A 318 4.75 0.72 15.47
C VAL A 318 4.37 -0.71 15.82
N THR A 319 5.38 -1.53 16.08
CA THR A 319 5.20 -2.93 16.49
C THR A 319 5.94 -3.15 17.80
N LEU A 320 5.22 -3.64 18.80
CA LEU A 320 5.75 -4.01 20.11
C LEU A 320 5.69 -5.53 20.23
N GLU A 321 6.81 -6.16 20.55
CA GLU A 321 6.98 -7.61 20.54
C GLU A 321 7.89 -8.07 21.69
N LEU A 322 7.48 -9.15 22.35
CA LEU A 322 8.26 -9.93 23.30
C LEU A 322 8.09 -11.41 22.94
N ASP A 323 9.12 -12.23 23.14
CA ASP A 323 9.11 -13.60 22.63
C ASP A 323 8.09 -14.51 23.33
N ASN A 324 8.02 -14.45 24.66
CA ASN A 324 7.16 -15.30 25.50
C ASN A 324 6.57 -14.58 26.74
N GLU A 325 6.54 -13.25 26.72
CA GLU A 325 6.02 -12.43 27.82
C GLU A 325 4.92 -11.51 27.34
N SER A 326 4.14 -11.00 28.30
CA SER A 326 3.09 -10.04 28.01
C SER A 326 3.69 -8.68 27.62
N ILE A 327 3.24 -8.13 26.51
CA ILE A 327 3.70 -6.82 26.01
C ILE A 327 3.02 -5.61 26.68
N TRP A 328 2.13 -5.82 27.66
CA TRP A 328 1.31 -4.74 28.21
C TRP A 328 2.14 -3.62 28.84
N THR A 329 3.25 -3.94 29.50
CA THR A 329 4.16 -2.93 30.07
C THR A 329 4.72 -2.01 28.99
N SER A 330 5.10 -2.57 27.83
CA SER A 330 5.58 -1.81 26.68
C SER A 330 4.48 -0.98 26.03
N ILE A 331 3.26 -1.51 25.93
CA ILE A 331 2.10 -0.75 25.39
C ILE A 331 1.75 0.42 26.31
N ILE A 332 1.72 0.21 27.63
CA ILE A 332 1.42 1.26 28.62
C ILE A 332 2.49 2.37 28.58
N ASP A 333 3.77 2.00 28.52
CA ASP A 333 4.86 2.99 28.38
C ASP A 333 4.73 3.77 27.06
N ALA A 334 4.45 3.09 25.95
CA ALA A 334 4.23 3.72 24.66
C ALA A 334 3.02 4.67 24.68
N LYS A 335 1.90 4.28 25.31
CA LYS A 335 0.72 5.13 25.50
C LYS A 335 1.05 6.37 26.33
N ASN A 336 1.75 6.20 27.46
CA ASN A 336 2.11 7.29 28.37
C ASN A 336 3.06 8.30 27.70
N LYS A 337 3.90 7.84 26.78
CA LYS A 337 4.76 8.67 25.94
C LYS A 337 4.05 9.26 24.71
N GLY A 338 2.75 8.97 24.53
CA GLY A 338 1.97 9.41 23.37
C GLY A 338 2.37 8.73 22.05
N ILE A 339 3.12 7.64 22.08
CA ILE A 339 3.61 6.94 20.87
C ILE A 339 2.48 6.16 20.18
N VAL A 340 1.59 5.57 20.99
CA VAL A 340 0.44 4.76 20.55
C VAL A 340 -0.85 5.43 21.04
N SER A 341 -1.86 5.50 20.18
CA SER A 341 -3.22 5.88 20.56
C SER A 341 -4.23 5.00 19.83
N LEU A 342 -5.43 4.83 20.40
CA LEU A 342 -6.53 4.07 19.78
C LEU A 342 -7.71 5.02 19.49
N ARG A 343 -7.69 5.61 18.30
CA ARG A 343 -8.76 6.46 17.74
C ARG A 343 -9.87 5.62 17.12
N SER A 344 -9.53 4.42 16.65
CA SER A 344 -10.45 3.42 16.11
C SER A 344 -9.92 1.99 16.34
N ILE A 345 -10.80 0.98 16.29
CA ILE A 345 -10.40 -0.44 16.23
C ILE A 345 -9.49 -0.71 15.01
N LYS A 346 -9.63 0.09 13.94
CA LYS A 346 -8.77 0.05 12.75
C LYS A 346 -7.31 0.31 13.05
N ASP A 347 -6.99 0.99 14.15
CA ASP A 347 -5.60 1.32 14.45
C ASP A 347 -4.80 0.05 14.80
N ILE A 348 -5.46 -1.08 15.11
CA ILE A 348 -4.82 -2.38 15.33
C ILE A 348 -4.62 -3.10 14.00
N GLU A 349 -3.37 -3.30 13.57
CA GLU A 349 -3.05 -4.03 12.34
C GLU A 349 -3.13 -5.54 12.54
N HIS A 350 -2.41 -6.03 13.55
CA HIS A 350 -2.44 -7.42 13.97
C HIS A 350 -1.90 -7.53 15.39
N LEU A 351 -2.23 -8.64 16.05
CA LEU A 351 -1.64 -9.02 17.34
C LEU A 351 -1.35 -10.51 17.37
N THR A 352 -0.43 -10.92 18.23
CA THR A 352 -0.11 -12.32 18.43
C THR A 352 -0.57 -12.73 19.82
N GLY A 353 -1.62 -13.54 19.84
CA GLY A 353 -2.15 -14.16 21.04
C GLY A 353 -1.60 -15.58 21.23
N GLN A 354 -1.37 -15.95 22.48
CA GLN A 354 -1.03 -17.30 22.88
C GLN A 354 -2.07 -17.78 23.88
N VAL A 355 -2.71 -18.91 23.57
CA VAL A 355 -3.56 -19.66 24.50
C VAL A 355 -2.89 -21.01 24.70
N GLN A 356 -2.64 -21.39 25.95
CA GLN A 356 -1.85 -22.58 26.31
C GLN A 356 -0.47 -22.55 25.62
N ASN A 357 -0.13 -23.56 24.80
CA ASN A 357 1.14 -23.68 24.07
C ASN A 357 1.03 -23.32 22.58
N LYS A 358 -0.05 -22.67 22.14
CA LYS A 358 -0.27 -22.33 20.72
C LYS A 358 -0.29 -20.82 20.55
N LYS A 359 0.63 -20.31 19.72
CA LYS A 359 0.76 -18.91 19.33
C LYS A 359 0.08 -18.68 17.98
N ARG A 360 -0.74 -17.63 17.84
CA ARG A 360 -1.45 -17.28 16.59
C ARG A 360 -1.45 -15.78 16.35
N ILE A 361 -1.26 -15.41 15.09
CA ILE A 361 -1.36 -14.03 14.63
C ILE A 361 -2.82 -13.77 14.26
N ILE A 362 -3.46 -12.90 15.02
CA ILE A 362 -4.81 -12.37 14.78
C ILE A 362 -4.66 -11.09 13.97
N ARG A 363 -5.08 -11.14 12.71
CA ARG A 363 -5.07 -10.04 11.75
C ARG A 363 -6.37 -9.27 11.81
N SER A 364 -6.28 -7.95 11.74
CA SER A 364 -7.41 -7.06 11.54
C SER A 364 -7.56 -6.78 10.05
N VAL A 365 -8.68 -7.16 9.45
CA VAL A 365 -9.00 -6.90 8.04
C VAL A 365 -10.03 -5.80 7.99
N ILE A 366 -9.72 -4.70 7.30
CA ILE A 366 -10.66 -3.60 7.06
C ILE A 366 -11.51 -3.99 5.85
N LEU A 367 -12.83 -3.87 5.96
CA LEU A 367 -13.77 -4.12 4.88
C LEU A 367 -14.03 -2.82 4.10
N SER A 368 -14.47 -2.94 2.86
CA SER A 368 -14.77 -1.79 1.98
C SER A 368 -15.75 -0.78 2.57
N ASN A 369 -16.67 -1.22 3.43
CA ASN A 369 -17.62 -0.36 4.14
C ASN A 369 -17.03 0.28 5.41
N GLY A 370 -15.73 0.13 5.69
CA GLY A 370 -15.07 0.67 6.88
C GLY A 370 -15.28 -0.15 8.17
N ASN A 371 -16.01 -1.26 8.12
CA ASN A 371 -16.09 -2.22 9.22
C ASN A 371 -14.84 -3.10 9.27
N LEU A 372 -14.75 -3.91 10.31
CA LEU A 372 -13.55 -4.69 10.62
C LEU A 372 -13.86 -6.16 10.82
N LEU A 373 -12.90 -7.00 10.49
CA LEU A 373 -12.95 -8.43 10.71
C LEU A 373 -11.63 -8.88 11.32
N PHE A 374 -11.66 -9.34 12.57
CA PHE A 374 -10.52 -10.03 13.15
C PHE A 374 -10.52 -11.50 12.75
N THR A 375 -9.41 -11.96 12.16
CA THR A 375 -9.24 -13.35 11.73
C THR A 375 -7.86 -13.85 12.12
N PHE A 376 -7.72 -15.15 12.28
CA PHE A 376 -6.40 -15.78 12.34
C PHE A 376 -6.41 -17.02 11.47
N ASP A 377 -5.21 -17.51 11.14
CA ASP A 377 -5.09 -18.78 10.44
C ASP A 377 -5.43 -19.93 11.38
N ASP A 378 -6.66 -20.44 11.24
CA ASP A 378 -7.18 -21.60 11.95
C ASP A 378 -6.89 -22.92 11.21
N SER A 379 -6.22 -22.84 10.06
CA SER A 379 -5.71 -24.03 9.37
C SER A 379 -4.83 -24.81 10.35
N ARG A 380 -5.14 -26.08 10.58
CA ARG A 380 -4.37 -26.96 11.48
C ARG A 380 -4.56 -26.71 12.96
N MET A 381 -5.70 -26.13 13.34
CA MET A 381 -6.12 -25.98 14.72
C MET A 381 -7.20 -26.99 15.10
N GLU A 382 -7.06 -27.59 16.28
CA GLU A 382 -8.12 -28.40 16.87
C GLU A 382 -9.33 -27.52 17.21
N THR A 383 -10.54 -28.05 17.03
CA THR A 383 -11.79 -27.31 17.26
C THR A 383 -11.86 -26.72 18.66
N GLN A 384 -11.39 -27.46 19.68
CA GLN A 384 -11.39 -26.98 21.06
C GLN A 384 -10.48 -25.75 21.22
N ILE A 385 -9.23 -25.81 20.76
CA ILE A 385 -8.27 -24.70 20.86
C ILE A 385 -8.79 -23.49 20.06
N LYS A 386 -9.46 -23.73 18.91
CA LYS A 386 -10.10 -22.66 18.13
C LYS A 386 -11.20 -21.95 18.93
N GLU A 387 -12.07 -22.69 19.60
CA GLU A 387 -13.10 -22.10 20.46
C GLU A 387 -12.50 -21.42 21.69
N ASP A 388 -11.44 -21.98 22.28
CA ASP A 388 -10.71 -21.34 23.38
C ASP A 388 -10.15 -19.98 22.93
N PHE A 389 -9.51 -19.90 21.76
CA PHE A 389 -9.03 -18.63 21.20
C PHE A 389 -10.15 -17.61 20.96
N LYS A 390 -11.31 -18.05 20.46
CA LYS A 390 -12.47 -17.15 20.27
C LYS A 390 -13.00 -16.63 21.59
N ASN A 391 -13.17 -17.51 22.58
CA ASN A 391 -13.71 -17.17 23.89
C ASN A 391 -12.74 -16.25 24.65
N GLU A 392 -11.46 -16.59 24.67
CA GLU A 392 -10.45 -15.81 25.38
C GLU A 392 -10.23 -14.44 24.73
N PHE A 393 -10.21 -14.36 23.40
CA PHE A 393 -10.16 -13.08 22.70
C PHE A 393 -11.39 -12.23 22.97
N PHE A 394 -12.59 -12.82 22.98
CA PHE A 394 -13.83 -12.12 23.30
C PHE A 394 -13.88 -11.67 24.77
N ASN A 395 -13.33 -12.45 25.71
CA ASN A 395 -13.28 -12.08 27.12
C ASN A 395 -12.36 -10.88 27.38
N LEU A 396 -11.16 -10.91 26.76
CA LEU A 396 -10.18 -9.85 26.92
C LEU A 396 -10.62 -8.58 26.19
N PHE A 397 -10.96 -8.68 24.89
CA PHE A 397 -11.21 -7.52 24.04
C PHE A 397 -12.69 -7.19 23.84
N GLY A 398 -13.64 -8.02 24.25
CA GLY A 398 -15.07 -7.77 24.00
C GLY A 398 -15.48 -7.78 22.52
N LEU A 399 -14.60 -8.27 21.62
CA LEU A 399 -14.82 -8.28 20.17
C LEU A 399 -14.78 -9.72 19.64
N PRO A 400 -15.67 -10.11 18.71
CA PRO A 400 -15.68 -11.45 18.15
C PRO A 400 -14.59 -11.66 17.09
N LEU A 401 -14.15 -12.91 16.93
CA LEU A 401 -13.33 -13.35 15.80
C LEU A 401 -14.21 -13.94 14.70
N PHE A 402 -13.82 -13.75 13.45
CA PHE A 402 -14.52 -14.25 12.25
C PHE A 402 -15.96 -13.73 12.07
N GLN A 403 -16.28 -12.58 12.66
CA GLN A 403 -17.55 -11.87 12.50
C GLN A 403 -17.28 -10.41 12.16
N GLU A 404 -18.08 -9.83 11.27
CA GLU A 404 -17.97 -8.41 10.94
C GLU A 404 -18.31 -7.55 12.16
N ILE A 405 -17.42 -6.63 12.52
CA ILE A 405 -17.53 -5.69 13.62
C ILE A 405 -17.79 -4.32 13.03
N SER A 406 -18.90 -3.71 13.44
CA SER A 406 -19.18 -2.31 13.12
C SER A 406 -18.07 -1.45 13.71
N ASN A 407 -17.46 -0.56 12.94
CA ASN A 407 -16.58 0.47 13.51
C ASN A 407 -17.35 1.74 13.91
N TYR A 408 -18.67 1.75 13.68
CA TYR A 408 -19.53 2.94 13.78
C TYR A 408 -19.56 3.58 15.17
N GLU A 409 -19.34 2.83 16.25
CA GLU A 409 -19.37 3.43 17.60
C GLU A 409 -18.16 4.34 17.85
N PHE A 410 -17.05 4.16 17.12
CA PHE A 410 -15.92 5.07 17.19
C PHE A 410 -16.19 6.33 16.33
N PRO A 411 -15.84 7.55 16.80
CA PRO A 411 -15.97 8.76 16.00
C PRO A 411 -15.25 8.68 14.64
N ALA A 412 -14.05 8.11 14.62
CA ALA A 412 -13.30 7.88 13.39
C ALA A 412 -14.01 6.88 12.46
N GLY A 413 -14.65 5.85 13.02
CA GLY A 413 -15.45 4.93 12.21
C GLY A 413 -16.71 5.54 11.61
N LYS A 414 -17.33 6.54 12.27
CA LYS A 414 -18.40 7.33 11.66
C LYS A 414 -17.89 8.19 10.51
N ALA A 415 -16.71 8.79 10.67
CA ALA A 415 -16.07 9.57 9.62
C ALA A 415 -15.78 8.70 8.39
N ASP A 416 -15.21 7.51 8.59
CA ASP A 416 -14.89 6.60 7.50
C ASP A 416 -16.14 6.09 6.77
N LYS A 417 -17.27 5.95 7.49
CA LYS A 417 -18.56 5.63 6.87
C LYS A 417 -19.05 6.73 5.94
N ILE A 418 -18.80 7.99 6.25
CA ILE A 418 -19.15 9.11 5.38
C ILE A 418 -18.32 9.06 4.10
N ASP A 419 -17.00 8.89 4.21
CA ASP A 419 -16.16 8.74 3.02
C ASP A 419 -16.55 7.49 2.22
N TYR A 420 -16.84 6.36 2.85
CA TYR A 420 -17.36 5.19 2.14
C TYR A 420 -18.62 5.52 1.31
N LEU A 421 -19.60 6.20 1.91
CA LEU A 421 -20.84 6.59 1.21
C LEU A 421 -20.58 7.55 0.06
N MET A 422 -19.61 8.46 0.20
CA MET A 422 -19.18 9.39 -0.85
C MET A 422 -18.37 8.70 -1.95
N GLY A 423 -17.76 7.54 -1.67
CA GLY A 423 -17.05 6.73 -2.66
C GLY A 423 -17.94 5.79 -3.47
N LEU A 424 -19.24 5.71 -3.16
CA LEU A 424 -20.18 4.85 -3.88
C LEU A 424 -20.52 5.44 -5.25
N SER A 425 -20.52 4.59 -6.28
CA SER A 425 -21.05 4.94 -7.60
C SER A 425 -22.56 4.71 -7.72
N SER A 426 -23.14 3.90 -6.82
CA SER A 426 -24.58 3.63 -6.77
C SER A 426 -25.04 3.37 -5.33
N PRO A 427 -26.26 3.78 -4.96
CA PRO A 427 -26.81 3.50 -3.63
C PRO A 427 -27.26 2.04 -3.60
N GLY A 428 -26.35 1.13 -3.25
CA GLY A 428 -26.65 -0.29 -3.13
C GLY A 428 -27.55 -0.61 -1.93
N ASN A 429 -27.49 -1.86 -1.44
CA ASN A 429 -28.15 -2.27 -0.21
C ASN A 429 -27.46 -1.64 1.01
N LEU A 430 -27.82 -0.39 1.33
CA LEU A 430 -27.37 0.33 2.52
C LEU A 430 -28.10 -0.19 3.77
N SER A 431 -27.39 -0.32 4.88
CA SER A 431 -27.99 -0.56 6.20
C SER A 431 -28.80 0.64 6.67
N THR A 432 -29.62 0.48 7.71
CA THR A 432 -30.50 1.55 8.22
C THR A 432 -29.73 2.82 8.62
N ASP A 433 -28.57 2.67 9.27
CA ASP A 433 -27.73 3.80 9.68
C ASP A 433 -27.04 4.47 8.49
N GLU A 434 -26.59 3.67 7.52
CA GLU A 434 -26.00 4.15 6.27
C GLU A 434 -27.03 4.93 5.44
N LYS A 435 -28.28 4.48 5.39
CA LYS A 435 -29.37 5.22 4.72
C LYS A 435 -29.59 6.60 5.33
N SER A 436 -29.67 6.67 6.66
CA SER A 436 -29.86 7.95 7.37
C SER A 436 -28.71 8.93 7.10
N LEU A 437 -27.47 8.46 7.16
CA LEU A 437 -26.30 9.29 6.84
C LEU A 437 -26.27 9.70 5.36
N TYR A 438 -26.60 8.78 4.47
CA TYR A 438 -26.62 9.02 3.04
C TYR A 438 -27.68 10.06 2.65
N GLU A 439 -28.90 9.95 3.20
CA GLU A 439 -29.95 10.97 3.05
C GLU A 439 -29.51 12.34 3.56
N LYS A 440 -28.79 12.38 4.69
CA LYS A 440 -28.24 13.63 5.22
C LYS A 440 -27.21 14.26 4.27
N LEU A 441 -26.32 13.46 3.67
CA LEU A 441 -25.33 13.94 2.69
C LEU A 441 -25.99 14.50 1.43
N ILE A 442 -27.14 13.94 1.01
CA ILE A 442 -27.96 14.47 -0.08
C ILE A 442 -28.64 15.79 0.31
N ILE A 443 -29.22 15.88 1.52
CA ILE A 443 -29.87 17.11 2.03
C ILE A 443 -28.85 18.26 2.13
N ASP A 444 -27.64 17.97 2.62
CA ASP A 444 -26.54 18.93 2.69
C ASP A 444 -25.97 19.26 1.29
N GLY A 445 -26.41 18.53 0.27
CA GLY A 445 -26.05 18.75 -1.12
C GLY A 445 -24.62 18.35 -1.46
N LEU A 446 -23.99 17.52 -0.64
CA LEU A 446 -22.61 17.03 -0.83
C LEU A 446 -22.58 15.86 -1.82
N ILE A 447 -23.69 15.13 -1.93
CA ILE A 447 -23.93 14.06 -2.88
C ILE A 447 -25.14 14.41 -3.75
N ASN A 448 -25.03 14.17 -5.05
CA ASN A 448 -26.12 14.29 -6.01
C ASN A 448 -26.44 12.91 -6.62
N GLU A 449 -27.73 12.61 -6.77
CA GLU A 449 -28.20 11.42 -7.46
C GLU A 449 -28.66 11.77 -8.87
N HIS A 450 -28.11 11.04 -9.85
CA HIS A 450 -28.49 11.15 -11.25
C HIS A 450 -29.01 9.80 -11.74
N LEU A 451 -30.23 9.77 -12.25
CA LEU A 451 -30.76 8.58 -12.89
C LEU A 451 -30.21 8.49 -14.31
N LYS A 452 -29.53 7.39 -14.64
CA LYS A 452 -29.07 7.08 -16.00
C LYS A 452 -29.82 5.86 -16.54
N LEU A 453 -30.09 5.88 -17.84
CA LEU A 453 -30.66 4.77 -18.58
C LEU A 453 -29.53 4.07 -19.34
N ILE A 454 -29.30 2.80 -19.03
CA ILE A 454 -28.40 1.94 -19.80
C ILE A 454 -29.24 1.18 -20.83
N LEU A 455 -28.89 1.33 -22.10
CA LEU A 455 -29.42 0.56 -23.21
C LEU A 455 -28.37 -0.45 -23.65
N THR A 456 -28.72 -1.73 -23.72
CA THR A 456 -27.82 -2.78 -24.21
C THR A 456 -28.42 -3.43 -25.45
N CYS A 457 -27.73 -3.35 -26.58
CA CYS A 457 -28.16 -3.99 -27.82
C CYS A 457 -28.32 -5.51 -27.63
N LYS A 458 -29.44 -6.08 -28.07
CA LYS A 458 -29.69 -7.52 -27.93
C LYS A 458 -28.81 -8.38 -28.85
N GLU A 459 -28.30 -7.82 -29.95
CA GLU A 459 -27.54 -8.59 -30.95
C GLU A 459 -26.03 -8.54 -30.73
N CYS A 460 -25.43 -7.35 -30.67
CA CYS A 460 -23.98 -7.21 -30.50
C CYS A 460 -23.55 -7.06 -29.02
N GLY A 461 -24.47 -6.75 -28.12
CA GLY A 461 -24.17 -6.48 -26.71
C GLY A 461 -23.56 -5.11 -26.44
N ASP A 462 -23.51 -4.21 -27.43
CA ASP A 462 -23.05 -2.83 -27.23
C ASP A 462 -23.93 -2.10 -26.21
N VAL A 463 -23.30 -1.24 -25.41
CA VAL A 463 -23.93 -0.54 -24.28
C VAL A 463 -23.87 0.96 -24.53
N ASP A 464 -25.04 1.59 -24.55
CA ASP A 464 -25.19 3.04 -24.61
C ASP A 464 -25.73 3.55 -23.25
N GLU A 465 -25.12 4.61 -22.73
CA GLU A 465 -25.55 5.29 -21.51
C GLU A 465 -26.23 6.62 -21.85
N LEU A 466 -27.47 6.81 -21.42
CA LEU A 466 -28.27 8.01 -21.67
C LEU A 466 -28.69 8.67 -20.36
N GLU A 467 -28.66 10.00 -20.33
CA GLU A 467 -29.21 10.80 -19.22
C GLU A 467 -30.74 10.95 -19.30
N ASP A 468 -31.33 10.75 -20.48
CA ASP A 468 -32.79 10.80 -20.68
C ASP A 468 -33.45 9.48 -20.24
N ILE A 469 -34.13 9.54 -19.10
CA ILE A 469 -34.81 8.41 -18.46
C ILE A 469 -36.11 8.04 -19.21
N ASN A 470 -36.63 8.96 -20.03
CA ASN A 470 -37.87 8.81 -20.81
C ASN A 470 -37.61 8.54 -22.30
N TYR A 471 -36.38 8.15 -22.65
CA TYR A 471 -35.99 7.83 -24.00
C TYR A 471 -36.96 6.83 -24.67
N ASP A 472 -37.41 7.15 -25.89
CA ASP A 472 -38.29 6.26 -26.66
C ASP A 472 -37.49 5.11 -27.27
N ASN A 473 -37.72 3.89 -26.77
CA ASN A 473 -37.05 2.69 -27.24
C ASN A 473 -37.27 2.40 -28.73
N ASN A 474 -38.34 2.91 -29.36
CA ASN A 474 -38.54 2.76 -30.80
C ASN A 474 -37.52 3.55 -31.64
N SER A 475 -36.85 4.53 -31.02
CA SER A 475 -35.81 5.34 -31.64
C SER A 475 -34.39 4.78 -31.45
N PHE A 476 -34.24 3.67 -30.71
CA PHE A 476 -32.94 3.02 -30.51
C PHE A 476 -32.39 2.45 -31.82
N LEU A 477 -31.18 2.85 -32.19
CA LEU A 477 -30.46 2.32 -33.33
C LEU A 477 -29.01 2.07 -32.95
N CYS A 478 -28.63 0.81 -32.85
CA CYS A 478 -27.26 0.42 -32.58
C CYS A 478 -26.38 0.53 -33.83
N GLY A 479 -25.07 0.76 -33.69
CA GLY A 479 -24.11 0.77 -34.80
C GLY A 479 -24.08 -0.54 -35.62
N CYS A 480 -24.57 -1.65 -35.06
CA CYS A 480 -24.75 -2.92 -35.77
C CYS A 480 -26.04 -3.01 -36.62
N GLY A 481 -26.91 -2.00 -36.56
CA GLY A 481 -28.19 -1.93 -37.30
C GLY A 481 -29.39 -2.52 -36.58
N SER A 482 -29.23 -3.06 -35.36
CA SER A 482 -30.34 -3.58 -34.56
C SER A 482 -31.12 -2.47 -33.86
N THR A 483 -32.45 -2.60 -33.85
CA THR A 483 -33.39 -1.69 -33.17
C THR A 483 -33.86 -2.22 -31.82
N ASN A 484 -33.34 -3.37 -31.37
CA ASN A 484 -33.78 -4.01 -30.13
C ASN A 484 -32.73 -3.85 -29.02
N CYS A 485 -33.14 -3.29 -27.88
CA CYS A 485 -32.31 -3.15 -26.68
C CYS A 485 -32.95 -3.76 -25.43
N PHE A 486 -32.11 -4.05 -24.44
CA PHE A 486 -32.49 -4.14 -23.03
C PHE A 486 -32.33 -2.77 -22.39
N GLN A 487 -33.25 -2.40 -21.50
CA GLN A 487 -33.14 -1.17 -20.72
C GLN A 487 -32.87 -1.51 -19.25
N ARG A 488 -31.98 -0.75 -18.62
CA ARG A 488 -31.76 -0.80 -17.18
C ARG A 488 -31.60 0.62 -16.66
N LYS A 489 -32.48 1.02 -15.76
CA LYS A 489 -32.31 2.27 -15.00
C LYS A 489 -31.30 2.02 -13.88
N ILE A 490 -30.31 2.88 -13.78
CA ILE A 490 -29.35 2.90 -12.67
C ILE A 490 -29.35 4.28 -12.02
N THR A 491 -29.23 4.31 -10.70
CA THR A 491 -28.95 5.55 -9.98
C THR A 491 -27.44 5.67 -9.88
N ASN A 492 -26.88 6.70 -10.52
CA ASN A 492 -25.48 7.08 -10.37
C ASN A 492 -25.38 8.11 -9.24
N VAL A 493 -24.37 7.96 -8.41
CA VAL A 493 -24.08 8.85 -7.29
C VAL A 493 -22.84 9.63 -7.64
N GLU A 494 -22.93 10.95 -7.58
CA GLU A 494 -21.79 11.84 -7.86
C GLU A 494 -21.58 12.82 -6.70
N VAL A 495 -20.32 13.00 -6.34
CA VAL A 495 -19.91 13.88 -5.25
C VAL A 495 -19.77 15.32 -5.77
N ASP A 496 -20.39 16.29 -5.09
CA ASP A 496 -20.21 17.71 -5.41
C ASP A 496 -18.92 18.24 -4.78
N ILE A 497 -17.81 18.09 -5.50
CA ILE A 497 -16.49 18.54 -5.04
C ILE A 497 -16.45 20.05 -4.78
N ASN A 498 -17.25 20.86 -5.48
CA ASN A 498 -17.24 22.31 -5.30
C ASN A 498 -17.89 22.72 -3.98
N ARG A 499 -19.02 22.10 -3.62
CA ARG A 499 -19.66 22.31 -2.31
C ARG A 499 -18.76 21.82 -1.17
N ILE A 500 -18.09 20.70 -1.35
CA ILE A 500 -17.12 20.18 -0.38
C ILE A 500 -15.96 21.17 -0.19
N ILE A 501 -15.39 21.68 -1.29
CA ILE A 501 -14.36 22.71 -1.24
C ILE A 501 -14.83 23.93 -0.44
N LEU A 502 -16.06 24.40 -0.66
CA LEU A 502 -16.62 25.54 0.08
C LEU A 502 -16.81 25.22 1.57
N PHE A 503 -17.33 24.04 1.90
CA PHE A 503 -17.53 23.59 3.27
C PHE A 503 -16.20 23.50 4.03
N THR A 504 -15.23 22.80 3.45
CA THR A 504 -13.89 22.62 4.02
C THR A 504 -13.18 23.97 4.17
N LYS A 505 -13.23 24.83 3.14
CA LYS A 505 -12.63 26.17 3.19
C LYS A 505 -13.19 27.00 4.34
N LYS A 506 -14.50 26.95 4.58
CA LYS A 506 -15.14 27.68 5.68
C LYS A 506 -14.61 27.22 7.05
N LYS A 507 -14.60 25.91 7.30
CA LYS A 507 -14.11 25.31 8.54
C LYS A 507 -12.63 25.63 8.80
N PHE A 508 -11.77 25.47 7.80
CA PHE A 508 -10.34 25.77 7.96
C PHE A 508 -10.03 27.27 7.98
N ALA A 509 -10.82 28.12 7.34
CA ALA A 509 -10.61 29.57 7.42
C ALA A 509 -10.69 30.07 8.86
N GLU A 510 -11.70 29.64 9.63
CA GLU A 510 -11.87 30.02 11.04
C GLU A 510 -10.64 29.64 11.90
N ILE A 511 -10.06 28.44 11.67
CA ILE A 511 -8.86 27.96 12.37
C ILE A 511 -7.60 28.69 11.91
N LEU A 512 -7.44 28.88 10.61
CA LEU A 512 -6.24 29.47 10.05
C LEU A 512 -6.16 30.98 10.36
N GLU A 513 -7.29 31.68 10.30
CA GLU A 513 -7.40 33.10 10.66
C GLU A 513 -7.06 33.35 12.14
N SER A 514 -7.46 32.45 13.05
CA SER A 514 -7.07 32.55 14.48
C SER A 514 -5.56 32.42 14.70
N HIS A 515 -4.86 31.77 13.78
CA HIS A 515 -3.39 31.63 13.76
C HIS A 515 -2.69 32.68 12.87
N GLY A 516 -3.39 33.74 12.46
CA GLY A 516 -2.83 34.85 11.67
C GLY A 516 -2.66 34.55 10.17
N TYR A 517 -3.26 33.47 9.65
CA TYR A 517 -3.22 33.15 8.23
C TYR A 517 -4.41 33.75 7.48
N LEU A 518 -4.13 34.40 6.35
CA LEU A 518 -5.13 34.99 5.46
C LEU A 518 -5.25 34.19 4.17
N ALA A 519 -6.49 33.91 3.77
CA ALA A 519 -6.78 33.20 2.53
C ALA A 519 -6.48 34.07 1.30
N SER A 520 -5.79 33.49 0.31
CA SER A 520 -5.56 34.15 -0.97
C SER A 520 -6.88 34.34 -1.74
N LYS A 521 -7.06 35.52 -2.37
CA LYS A 521 -8.30 35.88 -3.08
C LYS A 521 -8.64 34.97 -4.27
N LYS A 522 -7.65 34.27 -4.85
CA LYS A 522 -7.85 33.32 -5.95
C LYS A 522 -7.16 31.99 -5.64
N PRO A 523 -7.80 30.84 -5.97
CA PRO A 523 -7.14 29.55 -5.87
C PRO A 523 -5.98 29.48 -6.88
N SER A 524 -4.85 28.92 -6.45
CA SER A 524 -3.69 28.73 -7.32
C SER A 524 -3.88 27.46 -8.14
N THR A 525 -3.72 27.56 -9.46
CA THR A 525 -3.83 26.40 -10.36
C THR A 525 -2.44 25.98 -10.82
N ILE A 526 -2.00 24.81 -10.39
CA ILE A 526 -0.68 24.27 -10.70
C ILE A 526 -0.84 23.17 -11.75
N HIS A 527 -0.05 23.26 -12.82
CA HIS A 527 0.05 22.20 -13.81
C HIS A 527 1.14 21.24 -13.39
N ILE A 528 0.78 19.97 -13.27
CA ILE A 528 1.69 18.88 -12.95
C ILE A 528 1.43 17.83 -14.04
N ASP A 529 2.46 17.60 -14.86
CA ASP A 529 2.35 16.86 -16.12
C ASP A 529 1.26 17.49 -17.03
N GLU A 530 0.30 16.69 -17.50
CA GLU A 530 -0.82 17.14 -18.36
C GLU A 530 -2.06 17.58 -17.56
N SER A 531 -2.04 17.49 -16.23
CA SER A 531 -3.22 17.71 -15.37
C SER A 531 -3.15 19.03 -14.60
N LYS A 532 -4.32 19.66 -14.41
CA LYS A 532 -4.50 20.92 -13.67
C LYS A 532 -5.01 20.64 -12.27
N TYR A 533 -4.27 21.07 -11.26
CA TYR A 533 -4.62 20.90 -9.85
C TYR A 533 -4.88 22.27 -9.21
N LYS A 534 -5.95 22.38 -8.42
CA LYS A 534 -6.33 23.62 -7.73
C LYS A 534 -5.95 23.53 -6.25
N PHE A 535 -5.31 24.57 -5.75
CA PHE A 535 -4.89 24.72 -4.36
C PHE A 535 -5.51 25.96 -3.73
N ILE A 536 -5.90 25.85 -2.47
CA ILE A 536 -6.28 27.00 -1.63
C ILE A 536 -5.04 27.40 -0.84
N ILE A 537 -4.59 28.64 -1.00
CA ILE A 537 -3.38 29.15 -0.35
C ILE A 537 -3.75 30.06 0.81
N TYR A 538 -3.14 29.80 1.96
CA TYR A 538 -3.18 30.64 3.15
C TYR A 538 -1.78 31.17 3.44
N ARG A 539 -1.67 32.47 3.71
CA ARG A 539 -0.39 33.13 4.01
C ARG A 539 -0.48 33.83 5.36
N ASN A 540 0.53 33.63 6.19
CA ASN A 540 0.71 34.43 7.39
C ASN A 540 1.66 35.58 7.03
N ASP A 541 1.14 36.80 7.04
CA ASP A 541 1.88 38.00 6.63
C ASP A 541 2.97 38.39 7.65
N GLU A 542 2.86 37.96 8.91
CA GLU A 542 3.85 38.24 9.96
C GLU A 542 5.07 37.31 9.86
N THR A 543 4.83 36.02 9.61
CA THR A 543 5.90 35.00 9.56
C THR A 543 6.38 34.67 8.15
N ASN A 544 5.69 35.19 7.11
CA ASN A 544 5.83 34.80 5.71
C ASN A 544 5.64 33.28 5.47
N GLU A 545 4.99 32.57 6.40
CA GLU A 545 4.68 31.16 6.23
C GLU A 545 3.48 30.98 5.28
N THR A 546 3.55 29.98 4.43
CA THR A 546 2.48 29.62 3.49
C THR A 546 2.01 28.19 3.76
N ILE A 547 0.69 27.99 3.80
CA ILE A 547 0.05 26.67 3.89
C ILE A 547 -0.89 26.50 2.69
N GLN A 548 -0.93 25.29 2.15
CA GLN A 548 -1.80 24.92 1.03
C GLN A 548 -2.80 23.85 1.45
N LEU A 549 -4.05 23.98 1.00
CA LEU A 549 -5.04 22.91 1.04
C LEU A 549 -5.23 22.35 -0.37
N PHE A 550 -5.18 21.03 -0.49
CA PHE A 550 -5.51 20.29 -1.71
C PHE A 550 -6.65 19.31 -1.41
N ILE A 551 -7.79 19.51 -2.06
CA ILE A 551 -9.02 18.71 -1.83
C ILE A 551 -9.28 17.90 -3.10
N THR A 552 -9.41 16.58 -2.97
CA THR A 552 -9.56 15.68 -4.12
C THR A 552 -10.43 14.48 -3.79
N SER A 553 -11.26 14.07 -4.75
CA SER A 553 -11.91 12.75 -4.80
C SER A 553 -11.13 11.75 -5.66
N ASP A 554 -10.19 12.24 -6.48
CA ASP A 554 -9.45 11.44 -7.44
C ASP A 554 -8.21 10.78 -6.84
N HIS A 555 -7.79 9.66 -7.44
CA HIS A 555 -6.56 8.99 -7.09
C HIS A 555 -5.33 9.89 -7.28
N ILE A 556 -4.53 10.03 -6.23
CA ILE A 556 -3.30 10.82 -6.24
C ILE A 556 -2.14 10.05 -6.87
N ARG A 557 -1.66 10.52 -8.03
CA ARG A 557 -0.56 9.87 -8.77
C ARG A 557 0.80 10.03 -8.04
N PRO A 558 1.74 9.08 -8.17
CA PRO A 558 3.08 9.22 -7.60
C PRO A 558 3.86 10.45 -8.10
N SER A 559 3.67 10.86 -9.36
CA SER A 559 4.30 12.08 -9.91
C SER A 559 3.85 13.35 -9.18
N PHE A 560 2.57 13.40 -8.78
CA PHE A 560 2.01 14.49 -7.98
C PHE A 560 2.66 14.57 -6.59
N ILE A 561 2.81 13.43 -5.89
CA ILE A 561 3.48 13.40 -4.58
C ILE A 561 4.94 13.86 -4.68
N LYS A 562 5.65 13.41 -5.72
CA LYS A 562 7.02 13.90 -6.00
C LYS A 562 7.02 15.42 -6.21
N ARG A 563 6.06 15.94 -6.97
CA ARG A 563 5.96 17.38 -7.22
C ARG A 563 5.63 18.19 -5.95
N LEU A 564 4.72 17.71 -5.10
CA LEU A 564 4.45 18.35 -3.80
C LEU A 564 5.72 18.47 -2.96
N SER A 565 6.55 17.43 -2.93
CA SER A 565 7.83 17.48 -2.20
C SER A 565 8.80 18.54 -2.73
N THR A 566 8.81 18.77 -4.06
CA THR A 566 9.65 19.81 -4.70
C THR A 566 9.10 21.22 -4.56
N MET A 567 7.79 21.39 -4.36
CA MET A 567 7.20 22.72 -4.17
C MET A 567 7.62 23.36 -2.84
N MET A 568 8.04 22.55 -1.88
CA MET A 568 8.54 23.00 -0.58
C MET A 568 7.54 23.91 0.18
N ILE A 569 6.24 23.68 -0.01
CA ILE A 569 5.15 24.36 0.71
C ILE A 569 4.36 23.30 1.50
N PRO A 570 4.15 23.48 2.82
CA PRO A 570 3.28 22.63 3.61
C PRO A 570 1.90 22.50 2.96
N THR A 571 1.55 21.27 2.57
CA THR A 571 0.28 20.98 1.88
C THR A 571 -0.54 20.00 2.71
N LEU A 572 -1.71 20.42 3.17
CA LEU A 572 -2.72 19.55 3.77
C LEU A 572 -3.54 18.94 2.64
N ILE A 573 -3.53 17.61 2.56
CA ILE A 573 -4.29 16.86 1.56
C ILE A 573 -5.58 16.38 2.20
N ILE A 574 -6.70 16.67 1.55
CA ILE A 574 -8.03 16.30 2.01
C ILE A 574 -8.63 15.36 0.97
N THR A 575 -8.86 14.12 1.37
CA THR A 575 -9.36 13.05 0.52
C THR A 575 -10.87 12.89 0.72
N VAL A 576 -11.59 12.75 -0.37
CA VAL A 576 -13.05 12.65 -0.39
C VAL A 576 -13.44 11.32 -1.02
N GLY A 577 -14.10 10.46 -0.28
CA GLY A 577 -14.63 9.22 -0.85
C GLY A 577 -13.58 8.20 -1.27
N MET A 578 -12.35 8.33 -0.77
CA MET A 578 -11.26 7.40 -1.07
C MET A 578 -11.28 6.23 -0.10
N VAL A 579 -11.07 5.02 -0.63
CA VAL A 579 -10.95 3.80 0.20
C VAL A 579 -9.73 3.86 1.11
N ASP A 580 -9.85 3.30 2.31
CA ASP A 580 -8.83 3.34 3.37
C ASP A 580 -7.48 2.77 2.92
N GLU A 581 -7.46 1.75 2.05
CA GLU A 581 -6.19 1.19 1.54
C GLU A 581 -5.40 2.23 0.73
N THR A 582 -6.11 3.10 0.01
CA THR A 582 -5.48 4.17 -0.77
C THR A 582 -4.95 5.27 0.16
N VAL A 583 -5.74 5.63 1.18
CA VAL A 583 -5.34 6.59 2.22
C VAL A 583 -4.10 6.08 2.98
N GLN A 584 -4.08 4.79 3.36
CA GLN A 584 -2.94 4.17 4.02
C GLN A 584 -1.70 4.12 3.11
N SER A 585 -1.86 3.84 1.81
CA SER A 585 -0.74 3.87 0.86
C SER A 585 -0.10 5.26 0.76
N LEU A 586 -0.87 6.34 0.94
CA LEU A 586 -0.34 7.70 1.02
C LEU A 586 0.43 7.91 2.33
N ARG A 587 -0.11 7.46 3.46
CA ARG A 587 0.58 7.51 4.78
C ARG A 587 1.89 6.75 4.78
N ASP A 588 1.93 5.57 4.18
CA ASP A 588 3.14 4.76 4.03
C ASP A 588 4.22 5.47 3.16
N LYS A 589 3.80 6.37 2.26
CA LYS A 589 4.70 7.24 1.47
C LYS A 589 5.08 8.54 2.20
N GLY A 590 4.69 8.68 3.47
CA GLY A 590 4.96 9.84 4.29
C GLY A 590 4.04 11.03 4.00
N VAL A 591 2.87 10.79 3.41
CA VAL A 591 1.85 11.83 3.15
C VAL A 591 0.72 11.63 4.14
N PHE A 592 0.29 12.68 4.83
CA PHE A 592 -0.74 12.58 5.87
C PHE A 592 -2.06 13.20 5.40
N PRO A 593 -2.87 12.48 4.60
CA PRO A 593 -4.19 12.95 4.19
C PRO A 593 -5.18 12.94 5.35
N ILE A 594 -6.10 13.91 5.34
CA ILE A 594 -7.26 14.00 6.21
C ILE A 594 -8.50 13.59 5.41
N ASN A 595 -9.23 12.61 5.90
CA ASN A 595 -10.49 12.19 5.30
C ASN A 595 -11.58 13.27 5.49
N PHE A 596 -12.41 13.50 4.48
CA PHE A 596 -13.45 14.53 4.55
C PHE A 596 -14.49 14.25 5.64
N GLY A 597 -14.81 12.98 5.90
CA GLY A 597 -15.72 12.57 6.97
C GLY A 597 -15.25 13.04 8.36
N GLU A 598 -13.93 13.08 8.61
CA GLU A 598 -13.37 13.62 9.87
C GLU A 598 -13.64 15.12 9.97
N ILE A 599 -13.49 15.87 8.87
CA ILE A 599 -13.75 17.31 8.83
C ILE A 599 -15.25 17.60 9.00
N TYR A 600 -16.10 16.80 8.37
CA TYR A 600 -17.55 16.96 8.40
C TYR A 600 -18.13 16.71 9.80
N LEU A 601 -17.62 15.72 10.53
CA LEU A 601 -18.09 15.39 11.88
C LEU A 601 -17.39 16.16 13.00
N SER A 602 -16.22 16.75 12.74
CA SER A 602 -15.47 17.45 13.79
C SER A 602 -16.09 18.79 14.17
N ASP A 603 -16.19 19.03 15.47
CA ASP A 603 -16.32 20.37 16.02
C ASP A 603 -15.01 21.17 15.82
N MET A 604 -15.06 22.47 16.13
CA MET A 604 -13.92 23.35 15.89
C MET A 604 -12.70 22.99 16.74
N GLN A 605 -12.89 22.58 17.99
CA GLN A 605 -11.79 22.26 18.90
C GLN A 605 -11.06 20.99 18.45
N ARG A 606 -11.79 19.94 18.06
CA ARG A 606 -11.22 18.71 17.52
C ARG A 606 -10.52 18.95 16.19
N LEU A 607 -11.11 19.77 15.32
CA LEU A 607 -10.53 20.09 14.02
C LEU A 607 -9.24 20.91 14.16
N GLU A 608 -9.19 21.84 15.12
CA GLU A 608 -8.00 22.61 15.46
C GLU A 608 -6.87 21.71 15.96
N GLY A 609 -7.15 20.74 16.83
CA GLY A 609 -6.18 19.72 17.25
C GLY A 609 -5.67 18.88 16.08
N LEU A 610 -6.55 18.41 15.20
CA LEU A 610 -6.17 17.66 14.00
C LEU A 610 -5.28 18.48 13.06
N TYR A 611 -5.61 19.77 12.87
CA TYR A 611 -4.80 20.70 12.09
C TYR A 611 -3.40 20.86 12.71
N ALA A 612 -3.31 21.13 14.01
CA ALA A 612 -2.04 21.33 14.71
C ALA A 612 -1.11 20.10 14.57
N ASP A 613 -1.62 18.90 14.83
CA ASP A 613 -0.87 17.64 14.69
C ASP A 613 -0.37 17.44 13.25
N THR A 614 -1.26 17.65 12.26
CA THR A 614 -0.96 17.40 10.85
C THR A 614 0.04 18.43 10.32
N ILE A 615 -0.13 19.72 10.66
CA ILE A 615 0.74 20.77 10.15
C ILE A 615 2.13 20.70 10.76
N GLU A 616 2.27 20.34 12.04
CA GLU A 616 3.57 20.11 12.67
C GLU A 616 4.30 18.97 11.96
N THR A 617 3.60 17.86 11.71
CA THR A 617 4.15 16.70 11.01
C THR A 617 4.60 17.08 9.59
N VAL A 618 3.78 17.78 8.83
CA VAL A 618 4.10 18.26 7.48
C VAL A 618 5.29 19.22 7.50
N LYS A 619 5.37 20.16 8.47
CA LYS A 619 6.50 21.09 8.63
C LYS A 619 7.81 20.37 8.98
N LEU A 620 7.77 19.38 9.86
CA LEU A 620 8.94 18.57 10.20
C LEU A 620 9.45 17.75 9.00
N GLN A 621 8.53 17.19 8.22
CA GLN A 621 8.87 16.50 6.98
C GLN A 621 9.37 17.45 5.90
N LEU A 622 8.90 18.69 5.87
CA LEU A 622 9.34 19.69 4.90
C LEU A 622 10.86 19.86 4.95
N LYS A 623 11.47 19.92 6.14
CA LYS A 623 12.94 19.98 6.29
C LYS A 623 13.66 18.80 5.63
N SER A 624 13.12 17.59 5.81
CA SER A 624 13.67 16.39 5.16
C SER A 624 13.39 16.36 3.65
N SER A 625 12.25 16.95 3.25
CA SER A 625 11.82 17.03 1.85
C SER A 625 12.62 18.07 1.07
N ILE A 626 13.05 19.17 1.70
CA ILE A 626 13.94 20.18 1.10
C ILE A 626 15.28 19.51 0.76
N ALA A 627 15.91 18.83 1.71
CA ALA A 627 17.16 18.09 1.46
C ALA A 627 16.99 17.04 0.35
N LYS A 628 15.90 16.26 0.39
CA LYS A 628 15.60 15.26 -0.66
C LYS A 628 15.29 15.89 -2.02
N ALA A 629 14.62 17.05 -2.05
CA ALA A 629 14.34 17.79 -3.27
C ALA A 629 15.66 18.34 -3.85
N ALA A 630 16.55 18.87 -2.99
CA ALA A 630 17.89 19.29 -3.37
C ALA A 630 18.72 18.11 -3.92
N ASP A 631 18.65 16.91 -3.33
CA ASP A 631 19.34 15.72 -3.86
C ASP A 631 18.82 15.34 -5.26
N ASN A 632 17.50 15.33 -5.44
CA ASN A 632 16.90 15.06 -6.76
C ASN A 632 17.28 16.14 -7.78
N ALA A 633 17.25 17.42 -7.37
CA ALA A 633 17.65 18.55 -8.18
C ALA A 633 19.14 18.48 -8.54
N PHE A 634 20.00 18.05 -7.61
CA PHE A 634 21.43 17.84 -7.83
C PHE A 634 21.65 16.84 -8.97
N GLU A 635 21.02 15.67 -8.91
CA GLU A 635 21.12 14.66 -9.96
C GLU A 635 20.51 15.12 -11.30
N SER A 636 19.42 15.88 -11.23
CA SER A 636 18.75 16.45 -12.39
C SER A 636 19.63 17.49 -13.11
N LEU A 637 20.16 18.47 -12.38
CA LEU A 637 21.07 19.50 -12.87
C LEU A 637 22.40 18.92 -13.34
N LYS A 638 22.93 17.89 -12.67
CA LYS A 638 24.17 17.21 -13.09
C LYS A 638 24.07 16.63 -14.50
N ARG A 639 22.88 16.16 -14.91
CA ARG A 639 22.64 15.69 -16.28
C ARG A 639 22.72 16.81 -17.31
N THR A 640 22.54 18.06 -16.90
CA THR A 640 22.60 19.25 -17.79
C THR A 640 24.02 19.75 -18.09
N LEU A 641 25.04 19.23 -17.38
CA LEU A 641 26.45 19.62 -17.55
C LEU A 641 27.09 19.07 -18.84
N GLY A 642 26.45 18.08 -19.48
CA GLY A 642 26.88 17.51 -20.75
C GLY A 642 26.68 18.45 -21.94
N ASN A 643 26.61 17.90 -23.17
CA ASN A 643 26.30 18.74 -24.33
C ASN A 643 24.85 19.25 -24.24
N PRO A 644 24.59 20.58 -24.20
CA PRO A 644 23.24 21.11 -23.96
C PRO A 644 22.18 20.63 -24.94
N SER A 645 22.58 20.34 -26.17
CA SER A 645 21.73 19.78 -27.23
C SER A 645 21.24 18.35 -26.97
N ASN A 646 21.92 17.58 -26.10
CA ASN A 646 21.55 16.21 -25.73
C ASN A 646 20.63 16.14 -24.49
N ASN A 647 20.27 17.29 -23.91
CA ASN A 647 19.36 17.31 -22.76
C ASN A 647 17.97 16.84 -23.15
N ASP A 648 17.33 16.08 -22.26
CA ASP A 648 15.97 15.56 -22.45
C ASP A 648 14.99 16.67 -22.88
N THR A 649 14.19 16.39 -23.91
CA THR A 649 13.11 17.26 -24.36
C THR A 649 12.10 17.57 -23.27
N SER A 650 11.88 16.66 -22.32
CA SER A 650 10.98 16.84 -21.18
C SER A 650 11.51 17.82 -20.12
N TYR A 651 12.82 18.12 -20.13
CA TYR A 651 13.44 19.09 -19.24
C TYR A 651 13.27 20.51 -19.80
N THR A 652 12.58 21.37 -19.03
CA THR A 652 12.16 22.73 -19.44
C THR A 652 12.75 23.79 -18.53
N ASP A 653 12.72 25.06 -18.97
CA ASP A 653 13.18 26.23 -18.18
C ASP A 653 12.58 26.25 -16.78
N LYS A 654 11.28 25.93 -16.67
CA LYS A 654 10.58 25.89 -15.39
C LYS A 654 11.12 24.80 -14.45
N VAL A 655 11.46 23.62 -14.99
CA VAL A 655 12.06 22.54 -14.19
C VAL A 655 13.46 22.95 -13.74
N PHE A 656 14.22 23.61 -14.61
CA PHE A 656 15.52 24.17 -14.26
C PHE A 656 15.44 25.20 -13.12
N GLU A 657 14.51 26.15 -13.19
CA GLU A 657 14.28 27.12 -12.11
C GLU A 657 13.89 26.45 -10.78
N ASP A 658 13.05 25.40 -10.83
CA ASP A 658 12.64 24.66 -9.63
C ASP A 658 13.81 23.90 -9.02
N ASP A 659 14.63 23.26 -9.84
CA ASP A 659 15.81 22.52 -9.39
C ASP A 659 16.86 23.45 -8.77
N VAL A 660 17.13 24.61 -9.40
CA VAL A 660 18.05 25.63 -8.84
C VAL A 660 17.53 26.15 -7.51
N PHE A 661 16.23 26.46 -7.41
CA PHE A 661 15.63 26.92 -6.16
C PHE A 661 15.74 25.87 -5.05
N ALA A 662 15.56 24.57 -5.35
CA ALA A 662 15.71 23.51 -4.35
C ALA A 662 17.13 23.48 -3.75
N ILE A 663 18.17 23.62 -4.59
CA ILE A 663 19.57 23.70 -4.12
C ILE A 663 19.80 24.96 -3.27
N LEU A 664 19.33 26.12 -3.75
CA LEU A 664 19.49 27.38 -3.02
C LEU A 664 18.73 27.39 -1.69
N LYS A 665 17.54 26.80 -1.64
CA LYS A 665 16.71 26.72 -0.42
C LYS A 665 17.31 25.81 0.64
N ASP A 666 18.01 24.75 0.23
CA ASP A 666 18.76 23.87 1.12
C ASP A 666 20.00 24.58 1.70
N LEU A 667 20.76 25.30 0.85
CA LEU A 667 21.91 26.11 1.27
C LEU A 667 21.53 27.33 2.13
N ILE A 668 20.42 27.99 1.78
CA ILE A 668 19.99 29.27 2.33
C ILE A 668 18.49 29.18 2.66
N PRO A 669 18.14 28.80 3.90
CA PRO A 669 16.74 28.58 4.29
C PRO A 669 15.85 29.83 4.11
N ASN A 670 16.42 31.03 4.21
CA ASN A 670 15.73 32.31 4.02
C ASN A 670 15.73 32.74 2.55
N GLY A 671 15.22 31.86 1.68
CA GLY A 671 15.02 32.11 0.26
C GLY A 671 13.57 31.92 -0.16
N GLU A 672 13.12 32.74 -1.11
CA GLU A 672 11.80 32.67 -1.72
C GLU A 672 11.95 32.59 -3.25
N LYS A 673 11.08 31.81 -3.88
CA LYS A 673 10.91 31.77 -5.34
C LYS A 673 9.63 32.52 -5.70
N TRP A 674 9.74 33.51 -6.57
CA TRP A 674 8.62 34.30 -7.06
C TRP A 674 8.09 33.69 -8.37
N GLY A 675 7.13 32.77 -8.23
CA GLY A 675 6.57 32.02 -9.36
C GLY A 675 5.50 32.75 -10.21
N LYS A 676 4.76 31.97 -11.02
CA LYS A 676 3.73 32.40 -11.99
C LYS A 676 2.66 33.38 -11.47
N GLU A 677 2.44 33.49 -10.17
CA GLU A 677 1.45 34.42 -9.59
C GLU A 677 1.83 35.90 -9.80
N LYS A 678 3.11 36.18 -10.12
CA LYS A 678 3.61 37.49 -10.53
C LYS A 678 3.89 37.59 -12.04
N SER A 679 3.52 36.57 -12.83
CA SER A 679 3.73 36.55 -14.28
C SER A 679 3.07 37.77 -14.96
N GLY A 680 3.82 38.45 -15.82
CA GLY A 680 3.42 39.72 -16.44
C GLY A 680 3.80 40.97 -15.62
N LYS A 681 4.44 40.82 -14.45
CA LYS A 681 5.04 41.91 -13.68
C LYS A 681 6.55 41.75 -13.64
N ALA A 682 7.29 42.87 -13.62
CA ALA A 682 8.75 42.86 -13.51
C ALA A 682 9.18 42.39 -12.10
N TYR A 683 9.51 41.11 -11.97
CA TYR A 683 10.09 40.49 -10.79
C TYR A 683 11.17 39.48 -11.23
N PRO A 684 12.28 39.34 -10.49
CA PRO A 684 13.23 38.25 -10.69
C PRO A 684 12.62 36.89 -10.29
N GLU A 685 13.29 35.80 -10.63
CA GLU A 685 12.83 34.44 -10.29
C GLU A 685 12.77 34.20 -8.78
N GLY A 686 13.61 34.88 -8.00
CA GLY A 686 13.46 34.90 -6.55
C GLY A 686 14.46 35.79 -5.83
N ILE A 687 14.39 35.71 -4.51
CA ILE A 687 15.17 36.49 -3.55
C ILE A 687 15.63 35.59 -2.42
N PHE A 688 16.79 35.88 -1.83
CA PHE A 688 17.18 35.30 -0.55
C PHE A 688 17.99 36.31 0.25
N ALA A 689 17.98 36.14 1.57
CA ALA A 689 18.71 37.01 2.47
C ALA A 689 19.55 36.19 3.46
N ILE A 690 20.79 36.61 3.65
CA ILE A 690 21.73 36.02 4.60
C ILE A 690 21.93 37.00 5.74
N SER A 691 21.62 36.55 6.96
CA SER A 691 21.97 37.23 8.21
C SER A 691 22.97 36.37 8.97
N THR A 692 24.10 36.94 9.34
CA THR A 692 25.16 36.29 10.10
C THR A 692 25.91 37.31 10.94
N LYS A 693 26.70 36.86 11.91
CA LYS A 693 27.66 37.71 12.61
C LYS A 693 29.03 37.59 11.98
N ASN A 694 29.69 38.73 11.73
CA ASN A 694 31.08 38.69 11.28
C ASN A 694 32.02 38.32 12.44
N LYS A 695 33.31 38.12 12.15
CA LYS A 695 34.37 37.89 13.17
C LYS A 695 34.43 38.93 14.32
N ARG A 696 33.84 40.12 14.16
CA ARG A 696 33.77 41.18 15.17
C ARG A 696 32.43 41.18 15.93
N HIS A 697 31.58 40.18 15.72
CA HIS A 697 30.21 40.07 16.21
C HIS A 697 29.26 41.18 15.72
N GLU A 698 29.60 41.88 14.64
CA GLU A 698 28.69 42.81 13.99
C GLU A 698 27.72 42.05 13.08
N ASP A 699 26.47 42.49 13.05
CA ASP A 699 25.44 41.88 12.21
C ASP A 699 25.68 42.21 10.73
N LEU A 700 25.88 41.17 9.93
CA LEU A 700 26.02 41.22 8.48
C LEU A 700 24.71 40.74 7.84
N ARG A 701 23.99 41.65 7.17
CA ARG A 701 22.67 41.43 6.58
C ARG A 701 22.69 41.77 5.09
N ARG A 702 22.69 40.73 4.26
CA ARG A 702 22.82 40.86 2.80
C ARG A 702 21.60 40.29 2.11
N VAL A 703 21.19 40.93 1.02
CA VAL A 703 20.01 40.55 0.25
C VAL A 703 20.43 40.33 -1.20
N PHE A 704 20.00 39.22 -1.78
CA PHE A 704 20.36 38.80 -3.13
C PHE A 704 19.10 38.46 -3.91
N SER A 705 19.06 38.84 -5.18
CA SER A 705 18.06 38.32 -6.11
C SER A 705 18.73 37.39 -7.11
N TYR A 706 17.98 36.48 -7.70
CA TYR A 706 18.53 35.55 -8.68
C TYR A 706 17.58 35.35 -9.87
N ASP A 707 18.19 34.96 -10.98
CA ASP A 707 17.50 34.71 -12.24
C ASP A 707 18.12 33.51 -12.95
N CYS A 708 17.29 32.55 -13.36
CA CYS A 708 17.73 31.27 -13.91
C CYS A 708 17.63 31.28 -15.44
N LYS A 709 18.72 30.89 -16.13
CA LYS A 709 18.79 30.87 -17.59
C LYS A 709 19.21 29.50 -18.09
N TYR A 710 18.24 28.73 -18.59
CA TYR A 710 18.49 27.42 -19.19
C TYR A 710 18.75 27.54 -20.70
N THR A 711 19.74 26.81 -21.21
CA THR A 711 20.02 26.73 -22.66
C THR A 711 20.20 25.29 -23.12
N LYS A 712 19.72 25.00 -24.33
CA LYS A 712 20.04 23.78 -25.10
C LYS A 712 21.06 24.03 -26.22
N LYS A 713 21.61 25.25 -26.31
CA LYS A 713 22.61 25.62 -27.31
C LYS A 713 24.01 25.35 -26.79
N ASP A 714 24.83 24.71 -27.61
CA ASP A 714 26.20 24.36 -27.27
C ASP A 714 27.09 25.59 -27.03
N ASP A 715 26.81 26.69 -27.72
CA ASP A 715 27.53 27.97 -27.56
C ASP A 715 27.17 28.74 -26.28
N GLY A 716 26.16 28.29 -25.51
CA GLY A 716 25.74 28.91 -24.25
C GLY A 716 24.57 29.89 -24.39
N TYR A 717 24.01 30.30 -23.24
CA TYR A 717 22.87 31.21 -23.17
C TYR A 717 23.25 32.61 -23.64
N ASP A 718 22.35 33.23 -24.40
CA ASP A 718 22.53 34.54 -24.99
C ASP A 718 21.73 35.59 -24.19
N LEU A 719 22.41 36.36 -23.33
CA LEU A 719 21.81 37.44 -22.55
C LEU A 719 21.52 38.65 -23.44
N LYS A 720 20.41 38.58 -24.18
CA LYS A 720 19.97 39.65 -25.08
C LYS A 720 19.65 40.94 -24.32
N LYS A 721 19.59 42.07 -25.05
CA LYS A 721 19.26 43.41 -24.53
C LYS A 721 17.96 43.46 -23.69
N GLU A 722 16.97 42.62 -24.01
CA GLU A 722 15.72 42.54 -23.24
C GLU A 722 15.96 42.01 -21.82
N GLU A 723 16.82 41.00 -21.66
CA GLU A 723 17.16 40.44 -20.35
C GLU A 723 18.02 41.42 -19.54
N GLN A 724 18.93 42.15 -20.21
CA GLN A 724 19.71 43.23 -19.60
C GLN A 724 18.81 44.32 -19.00
N ARG A 725 17.78 44.76 -19.74
CA ARG A 725 16.81 45.76 -19.26
C ARG A 725 16.00 45.25 -18.07
N LYS A 726 15.44 44.02 -18.17
CA LYS A 726 14.67 43.41 -17.09
C LYS A 726 15.46 43.34 -15.79
N ALA A 727 16.73 42.93 -15.86
CA ALA A 727 17.56 42.79 -14.67
C ALA A 727 17.80 44.14 -13.97
N ILE A 728 17.99 45.24 -14.72
CA ILE A 728 18.07 46.59 -14.15
C ILE A 728 16.75 47.00 -13.50
N ASP A 729 15.63 46.83 -14.19
CA ASP A 729 14.30 47.15 -13.65
C ASP A 729 14.04 46.39 -12.33
N TYR A 730 14.55 45.16 -12.21
CA TYR A 730 14.45 44.38 -10.97
C TYR A 730 15.29 44.98 -9.86
N VAL A 731 16.53 45.37 -10.15
CA VAL A 731 17.46 45.94 -9.16
C VAL A 731 16.95 47.27 -8.63
N GLU A 732 16.59 48.21 -9.52
CA GLU A 732 16.07 49.53 -9.12
C GLU A 732 14.83 49.37 -8.22
N LYS A 733 13.87 48.56 -8.65
CA LYS A 733 12.64 48.30 -7.89
C LYS A 733 12.89 47.65 -6.52
N LEU A 734 13.91 46.80 -6.39
CA LEU A 734 14.28 46.17 -5.13
C LEU A 734 15.05 47.15 -4.23
N ASN A 735 15.91 47.99 -4.81
CA ASN A 735 16.63 49.02 -4.08
C ASN A 735 15.68 50.12 -3.55
N ASP A 736 14.57 50.38 -4.23
CA ASP A 736 13.52 51.28 -3.75
C ASP A 736 12.62 50.68 -2.65
N SER A 737 12.85 49.42 -2.25
CA SER A 737 12.02 48.76 -1.24
C SER A 737 12.46 49.11 0.18
N ASP A 738 11.57 49.74 0.96
CA ASP A 738 11.80 50.03 2.39
C ASP A 738 12.24 48.81 3.20
N TYR A 739 11.77 47.61 2.85
CA TYR A 739 12.17 46.37 3.52
C TYR A 739 13.64 46.04 3.29
N ILE A 740 14.15 46.22 2.06
CA ILE A 740 15.55 45.96 1.71
C ILE A 740 16.44 47.04 2.30
N LEU A 741 16.02 48.31 2.16
CA LEU A 741 16.72 49.47 2.70
C LEU A 741 16.92 49.35 4.23
N ASN A 742 15.91 48.89 4.97
CA ASN A 742 16.00 48.75 6.43
C ASN A 742 16.68 47.46 6.90
N TYR A 743 16.56 46.37 6.12
CA TYR A 743 17.14 45.08 6.49
C TYR A 743 18.63 44.99 6.17
N SER A 744 19.06 45.41 4.97
CA SER A 744 20.45 45.24 4.56
C SER A 744 21.35 46.28 5.23
N ASP A 745 22.53 45.87 5.73
CA ASP A 745 23.52 46.85 6.23
C ASP A 745 24.20 47.67 5.12
N LYS A 746 23.83 47.43 3.85
CA LYS A 746 24.18 48.31 2.71
C LYS A 746 23.08 49.28 2.32
N ASN A 747 21.90 49.15 2.91
CA ASN A 747 20.69 49.87 2.50
C ASN A 747 20.42 49.71 0.99
N GLU A 748 20.68 48.52 0.42
CA GLU A 748 20.42 48.19 -0.98
C GLU A 748 20.49 46.67 -1.19
N LEU A 749 20.06 46.21 -2.36
CA LEU A 749 20.30 44.86 -2.86
C LEU A 749 21.81 44.66 -3.05
N THR A 750 22.35 43.58 -2.48
CA THR A 750 23.78 43.31 -2.54
C THR A 750 24.24 42.89 -3.93
N ALA A 751 23.53 41.96 -4.56
CA ALA A 751 23.84 41.50 -5.90
C ALA A 751 22.62 40.85 -6.58
N HIS A 752 22.68 40.83 -7.92
CA HIS A 752 21.76 40.10 -8.78
C HIS A 752 22.51 38.94 -9.44
N ILE A 753 22.09 37.71 -9.17
CA ILE A 753 22.81 36.48 -9.54
C ILE A 753 22.14 35.82 -10.74
N PHE A 754 22.85 35.74 -11.85
CA PHE A 754 22.48 34.92 -13.00
C PHE A 754 22.99 33.49 -12.82
N ILE A 755 22.10 32.51 -12.93
CA ILE A 755 22.42 31.08 -12.81
C ILE A 755 22.13 30.37 -14.12
N SER A 756 23.12 29.71 -14.72
CA SER A 756 22.94 29.02 -16.01
C SER A 756 23.76 27.74 -16.11
N ASN A 757 23.25 26.76 -16.87
CA ASN A 757 24.03 25.57 -17.22
C ASN A 757 25.21 25.89 -18.15
N ARG A 758 25.13 26.95 -18.96
CA ARG A 758 26.26 27.45 -19.76
C ARG A 758 26.05 28.90 -20.19
N PHE A 759 27.00 29.77 -19.87
CA PHE A 759 27.03 31.17 -20.33
C PHE A 759 27.95 31.36 -21.53
N ARG A 760 27.66 32.38 -22.36
CA ARG A 760 28.62 32.95 -23.32
C ARG A 760 29.53 33.97 -22.62
N ASN A 761 30.85 33.79 -22.67
CA ASN A 761 31.80 34.71 -22.02
C ASN A 761 31.64 36.16 -22.46
N VAL A 762 31.44 36.41 -23.77
CA VAL A 762 31.22 37.75 -24.32
C VAL A 762 29.96 38.41 -23.72
N GLN A 763 28.94 37.62 -23.42
CA GLN A 763 27.69 38.13 -22.84
C GLN A 763 27.81 38.43 -21.33
N LYS A 764 28.69 37.75 -20.60
CA LYS A 764 28.99 38.09 -19.20
C LYS A 764 29.56 39.51 -19.12
N GLU A 765 30.58 39.79 -19.92
CA GLU A 765 31.23 41.10 -19.95
C GLU A 765 30.26 42.19 -20.45
N GLY A 766 29.48 41.91 -21.51
CA GLY A 766 28.45 42.85 -21.99
C GLY A 766 27.39 43.19 -20.95
N MET A 767 26.93 42.22 -20.15
CA MET A 767 25.97 42.46 -19.06
C MET A 767 26.61 43.28 -17.93
N LYS A 768 27.88 43.04 -17.58
CA LYS A 768 28.60 43.84 -16.57
C LYS A 768 28.73 45.29 -16.99
N THR A 769 29.20 45.53 -18.22
CA THR A 769 29.31 46.89 -18.76
C THR A 769 27.96 47.59 -18.71
N TYR A 770 26.89 46.90 -19.11
CA TYR A 770 25.54 47.46 -19.06
C TYR A 770 25.06 47.78 -17.63
N PHE A 771 25.34 46.92 -16.65
CA PHE A 771 25.02 47.16 -15.24
C PHE A 771 25.73 48.40 -14.70
N ASN A 772 27.04 48.50 -14.93
CA ASN A 772 27.85 49.63 -14.47
C ASN A 772 27.44 50.94 -15.17
N GLU A 773 27.10 50.89 -16.47
CA GLU A 773 26.64 52.06 -17.22
C GLU A 773 25.25 52.56 -16.78
N LYS A 774 24.36 51.66 -16.33
CA LYS A 774 22.96 52.01 -16.04
C LYS A 774 22.66 52.30 -14.58
N LEU A 775 23.23 51.54 -13.65
CA LEU A 775 23.04 51.80 -12.22
C LEU A 775 23.90 52.98 -11.73
N GLY A 776 24.94 53.34 -12.47
CA GLY A 776 25.79 54.49 -12.17
C GLY A 776 26.50 54.38 -10.81
N ASP A 777 26.77 55.51 -10.18
CA ASP A 777 27.33 55.60 -8.82
C ASP A 777 26.27 55.49 -7.72
N ASP A 778 24.98 55.46 -8.10
CA ASP A 778 23.84 55.52 -7.16
C ASP A 778 23.60 54.19 -6.42
N TYR A 779 24.02 53.07 -7.02
CA TYR A 779 23.89 51.73 -6.42
C TYR A 779 25.17 50.91 -6.57
N ASN A 780 25.55 50.14 -5.53
CA ASN A 780 26.69 49.21 -5.61
C ASN A 780 26.28 47.76 -5.92
N THR A 781 25.01 47.52 -6.26
CA THR A 781 24.52 46.20 -6.64
C THR A 781 25.27 45.65 -7.86
N ARG A 782 25.83 44.44 -7.76
CA ARG A 782 26.64 43.84 -8.84
C ARG A 782 25.92 42.68 -9.54
N PRO A 783 26.13 42.48 -10.86
CA PRO A 783 25.73 41.25 -11.52
C PRO A 783 26.75 40.15 -11.23
N ILE A 784 26.27 38.96 -10.87
CA ILE A 784 27.09 37.79 -10.56
C ILE A 784 26.71 36.64 -11.48
N PHE A 785 27.71 35.91 -11.98
CA PHE A 785 27.49 34.75 -12.82
C PHE A 785 27.91 33.48 -12.08
N LEU A 786 26.94 32.60 -11.85
CA LEU A 786 27.13 31.30 -11.22
C LEU A 786 26.74 30.20 -12.20
N ASP A 787 27.70 29.40 -12.63
CA ASP A 787 27.39 28.23 -13.45
C ASP A 787 26.88 27.07 -12.58
N ILE A 788 26.14 26.16 -13.22
CA ILE A 788 25.61 24.97 -12.53
C ILE A 788 26.73 24.08 -12.00
N GLU A 789 27.87 24.03 -12.68
CA GLU A 789 29.01 23.23 -12.22
C GLU A 789 29.51 23.69 -10.84
N SER A 790 29.65 25.00 -10.65
CA SER A 790 30.10 25.58 -9.39
C SER A 790 29.02 25.57 -8.32
N LEU A 791 27.74 25.76 -8.69
CA LEU A 791 26.61 25.63 -7.76
C LEU A 791 26.53 24.20 -7.21
N LEU A 792 26.63 23.19 -8.06
CA LEU A 792 26.63 21.78 -7.64
C LEU A 792 27.84 21.47 -6.78
N TYR A 793 29.02 21.97 -7.13
CA TYR A 793 30.22 21.75 -6.33
C TYR A 793 30.13 22.40 -4.93
N LEU A 794 29.57 23.62 -4.85
CA LEU A 794 29.26 24.29 -3.58
C LEU A 794 28.29 23.46 -2.73
N HIS A 795 27.22 22.95 -3.33
CA HIS A 795 26.23 22.11 -2.64
C HIS A 795 26.81 20.77 -2.18
N GLU A 796 27.66 20.15 -2.99
CA GLU A 796 28.35 18.90 -2.63
C GLU A 796 29.23 19.08 -1.40
N LEU A 797 30.10 20.10 -1.37
CA LEU A 797 30.96 20.37 -0.23
C LEU A 797 30.17 20.79 1.00
N TYR A 798 29.06 21.52 0.84
CA TYR A 798 28.15 21.84 1.93
C TYR A 798 27.60 20.57 2.60
N ARG A 799 27.06 19.64 1.81
CA ARG A 799 26.49 18.38 2.32
C ARG A 799 27.53 17.50 3.02
N GLN A 800 28.75 17.41 2.45
CA GLN A 800 29.84 16.62 3.03
C GLN A 800 30.30 17.13 4.41
N ASN A 801 30.08 18.41 4.71
CA ASN A 801 30.59 19.07 5.91
C ASN A 801 29.48 19.65 6.80
N ILE A 802 28.25 19.13 6.68
CA ILE A 802 27.07 19.76 7.27
C ILE A 802 27.13 19.91 8.80
N GLU A 803 27.70 18.92 9.50
CA GLU A 803 27.85 18.96 10.97
C GLU A 803 28.78 20.09 11.40
N HIS A 804 29.92 20.23 10.73
CA HIS A 804 30.87 21.30 11.01
C HIS A 804 30.28 22.68 10.66
N ILE A 805 29.54 22.79 9.55
CA ILE A 805 28.87 24.03 9.15
C ILE A 805 27.78 24.43 10.15
N TYR A 806 27.02 23.46 10.70
CA TYR A 806 26.04 23.75 11.74
C TYR A 806 26.70 24.23 13.03
N ALA A 807 27.85 23.65 13.41
CA ALA A 807 28.62 24.09 14.56
C ALA A 807 29.25 25.49 14.35
N ASN A 808 29.62 25.84 13.12
CA ASN A 808 30.31 27.09 12.77
C ASN A 808 29.49 27.93 11.77
N ARG A 809 28.22 28.13 12.12
CA ARG A 809 27.23 28.69 11.21
C ARG A 809 27.57 30.10 10.75
N ASN A 810 28.02 30.97 11.65
CA ASN A 810 28.24 32.37 11.29
C ASN A 810 29.41 32.52 10.30
N LEU A 811 30.48 31.76 10.51
CA LEU A 811 31.67 31.70 9.69
C LEU A 811 31.33 31.22 8.28
N PHE A 812 30.58 30.12 8.15
CA PHE A 812 30.16 29.63 6.84
C PHE A 812 29.34 30.69 6.08
N TYR A 813 28.30 31.26 6.70
CA TYR A 813 27.47 32.26 6.04
C TYR A 813 28.21 33.57 5.75
N GLU A 814 29.18 33.96 6.58
CA GLU A 814 30.08 35.09 6.29
C GLU A 814 30.88 34.81 5.00
N LYS A 815 31.46 33.62 4.88
CA LYS A 815 32.23 33.25 3.67
C LYS A 815 31.33 33.05 2.45
N LEU A 816 30.11 32.56 2.63
CA LEU A 816 29.13 32.45 1.56
C LEU A 816 28.73 33.83 1.02
N VAL A 817 28.51 34.82 1.89
CA VAL A 817 28.30 36.21 1.47
C VAL A 817 29.49 36.73 0.65
N MET A 818 30.72 36.46 1.09
CA MET A 818 31.92 36.87 0.36
C MET A 818 32.04 36.20 -1.01
N LEU A 819 31.60 34.94 -1.15
CA LEU A 819 31.56 34.24 -2.43
C LEU A 819 30.48 34.83 -3.34
N MET A 820 29.27 35.02 -2.80
CA MET A 820 28.11 35.60 -3.50
C MET A 820 28.23 37.11 -3.74
N THR A 821 29.43 37.68 -3.62
CA THR A 821 29.77 39.05 -4.03
C THR A 821 30.91 39.09 -5.05
N ARG A 822 31.43 37.92 -5.45
CA ARG A 822 32.41 37.76 -6.53
C ARG A 822 31.70 37.77 -7.88
N GLU A 823 32.30 38.43 -8.87
CA GLU A 823 31.70 38.56 -10.20
C GLU A 823 31.55 37.22 -10.95
N ASN A 824 32.54 36.34 -10.80
CA ASN A 824 32.53 34.99 -11.37
C ASN A 824 32.84 34.00 -10.25
N ILE A 825 31.94 33.04 -10.05
CA ILE A 825 32.11 31.97 -9.07
C ILE A 825 32.49 30.70 -9.82
N ASP A 826 33.70 30.21 -9.58
CA ASP A 826 34.21 28.94 -10.09
C ASP A 826 34.54 27.97 -8.93
N LYS A 827 34.93 26.73 -9.26
CA LYS A 827 35.34 25.73 -8.24
C LYS A 827 36.51 26.17 -7.37
N SER A 828 37.43 26.99 -7.90
CA SER A 828 38.57 27.50 -7.14
C SER A 828 38.10 28.47 -6.05
N GLU A 829 37.17 29.37 -6.37
CA GLU A 829 36.57 30.27 -5.39
C GLU A 829 35.74 29.52 -4.34
N VAL A 830 35.00 28.47 -4.74
CA VAL A 830 34.30 27.58 -3.79
C VAL A 830 35.30 26.90 -2.84
N ASN A 831 36.42 26.39 -3.35
CA ASN A 831 37.46 25.78 -2.50
C ASN A 831 38.06 26.78 -1.50
N LYS A 832 38.27 28.04 -1.90
CA LYS A 832 38.73 29.11 -0.99
C LYS A 832 37.71 29.44 0.10
N LEU A 833 36.41 29.31 -0.18
CA LEU A 833 35.38 29.42 0.85
C LEU A 833 35.53 28.29 1.87
N PHE A 834 35.56 27.03 1.42
CA PHE A 834 35.57 25.88 2.33
C PHE A 834 36.87 25.75 3.11
N SER A 835 38.02 26.10 2.53
CA SER A 835 39.28 26.10 3.27
C SER A 835 39.28 27.05 4.46
N ARG A 836 38.47 28.13 4.40
CA ARG A 836 38.31 29.10 5.50
C ARG A 836 37.12 28.78 6.41
N ALA A 837 36.04 28.22 5.86
CA ALA A 837 34.85 27.88 6.61
C ALA A 837 35.03 26.61 7.47
N LEU A 838 35.98 25.75 7.08
CA LEU A 838 36.34 24.52 7.80
C LEU A 838 37.66 24.64 8.58
N ASP A 839 38.17 25.86 8.73
CA ASP A 839 39.43 26.12 9.42
C ASP A 839 39.24 25.96 10.93
N LYS A 840 39.94 24.98 11.50
CA LYS A 840 39.85 24.66 12.93
C LYS A 840 40.28 25.81 13.83
N ASP A 841 41.18 26.66 13.35
CA ASP A 841 41.67 27.82 14.12
C ASP A 841 40.63 28.96 14.16
N LEU A 842 39.58 28.86 13.35
CA LEU A 842 38.50 29.84 13.23
C LEU A 842 37.15 29.34 13.76
N GLU A 843 37.10 28.17 14.41
CA GLU A 843 35.87 27.57 14.94
C GLU A 843 35.21 28.49 15.99
N GLU A 844 33.88 28.65 15.86
CA GLU A 844 33.03 29.36 16.81
C GLU A 844 32.81 28.54 18.08
N ASN A 845 32.70 27.22 17.94
CA ASN A 845 32.40 26.30 19.01
C ASN A 845 33.50 25.25 19.12
N GLN A 846 34.27 25.29 20.21
CA GLN A 846 35.25 24.23 20.50
C GLN A 846 34.52 22.94 20.88
N LEU A 847 34.63 21.92 20.04
CA LEU A 847 34.12 20.59 20.33
C LEU A 847 35.16 19.82 21.16
N LEU A 848 34.71 19.21 22.27
CA LEU A 848 35.53 18.27 23.02
C LEU A 848 35.82 17.05 22.12
N ASP A 849 37.10 16.75 21.90
CA ASP A 849 37.53 15.56 21.18
C ASP A 849 37.27 14.32 22.05
N THR A 850 36.05 13.79 21.97
CA THR A 850 35.61 12.65 22.78
C THR A 850 36.43 11.41 22.50
N LYS A 851 37.02 11.25 21.30
CA LYS A 851 37.95 10.16 21.01
C LYS A 851 39.26 10.30 21.78
N LYS A 852 39.81 11.51 21.90
CA LYS A 852 40.97 11.73 22.78
C LYS A 852 40.64 11.45 24.24
N VAL A 853 39.45 11.82 24.70
CA VAL A 853 38.98 11.49 26.06
C VAL A 853 38.89 9.97 26.24
N THR A 854 38.25 9.25 25.32
CA THR A 854 38.18 7.79 25.34
C THR A 854 39.57 7.15 25.30
N ASN A 855 40.45 7.58 24.39
CA ASN A 855 41.81 7.05 24.28
C ASN A 855 42.65 7.34 25.54
N SER A 856 42.43 8.49 26.20
CA SER A 856 43.09 8.79 27.47
C SER A 856 42.62 7.91 28.62
N LEU A 857 41.38 7.40 28.56
CA LEU A 857 40.84 6.46 29.54
C LEU A 857 41.21 5.00 29.22
N GLU A 858 41.39 4.66 27.94
CA GLU A 858 41.85 3.34 27.49
C GLU A 858 43.37 3.14 27.63
N GLY A 859 44.15 4.23 27.62
CA GLY A 859 45.60 4.19 27.85
C GLY A 859 46.02 4.04 29.31
N ASP A 860 45.08 4.09 30.25
CA ASP A 860 45.26 3.89 31.70
C ASP A 860 44.76 2.50 32.19
N ILE A 861 44.52 1.56 31.26
CA ILE A 861 44.38 0.11 31.52
C ILE A 861 45.62 -0.60 30.97
#